data_AF-A0A7M2AEU3-F1
#
_entry.id   AF-A0A7M2AEU3-F1
#
_cell.length_a   1.000
_cell.length_b   1.000
_cell.length_c   1.000
_cell.angle_alpha   90.00
_cell.angle_beta   90.00
_cell.angle_gamma   90.00
#
_symmetry.space_group_name_H-M   'P 1'
#
loop_
_entity.id
_entity.type
_entity.pdbx_description
1 polymer ?
#
loop_
_entity_poly.entity_id
_entity_poly.type
_entity_poly.pdbx_seq_one_letter_code
_entity_poly.pdbx_strand_id
1 'polypeptide(L)'
;MRNTSETIKENSHVMNAQGGEKKVMKKILSVALSTAMAFSMFASVAFGDTAVSPQQQFDALKAKGVFTGYPDGTAGLDKEMTRAEFAKVITKLLGLKEITGVYSYKDKNYNAKNWAAPYIEAVTAAGIMEGKNVEKKIFDFNGKVTIEEMAKVLTIALDLEVPTETNNSATAWAKGYVQAAINAGLLDSKLNFQSNASRQLLVGAAYAIDQEQSLKVSSYEVTEAGKVVTFKMSDGESVKVTLDKALEANKETEVKFTYKEKNFTEKVTYKTTVAQAVASVSATNLKEITVKFDGTVDPNSAESTNNYVVSGLTFKSATLSDDKTTVTLLVSEGNTSLTNQRSTSLQINNVKNADATKTFTQKVEFTPLDVAVPEVKEVKALGTKAFKVVFSEPVKPETVNATSFRVDNNVIAASVKYVYPNTAIVTTDLTAGEHTLRVSGVQDYSGLAIVPVESKFTATEDTAAPKVVGVKSNDLKEVTVEFDETVKSVASAYANTTGNTAQSIEINDNKVTLKFNNPLNVSENTVYLTAVSDYSNNSASVDAKVTPTLDTVRPAVVDTKFKMENGNYIAEIQFSKSLKLDSAQNPENYVLKDADGKVVTASGLTSKGHPVITPVYTDNNKTVKVNLGSSLKSDATYTLTVSGVIDTAYIGNVLLPYTATLNANTAQNGSVTRVWSDVTNGVRYVYVQFNKTLATSGDGNALDAAKYMVTNVDNNGAPIGTPYQIAKENNDITLISTNTVRIAVTNNVAITDWAKAKVSASYIKDSEGKYFNSGNYTVGSNVGSSEVLATTNDVYATSRNEVKVKFNTALSNVNLGDFDLNGIRPTSYTMADSNKTVVLKFADNTIANDVDGYTLKATNPSTQDSFGNKLQAFTATVLDGIAPTVTLKDIVKSGNTVTFTVYASEALKQDGNYGTAYIQGLFSVDAGSGVTATITGATIDPTDKKTITVTATVVGNTDGKVATVKFDGEKNKAAKAINDENGNALGEFSYGKEL
;
A
#
# COMPACT_ATOMS: atom_id res chain seq x y z
N MET A 1 -15.58 -4.87 -39.81
CA MET A 1 -15.65 -5.41 -41.19
C MET A 1 -15.37 -4.28 -42.18
N ARG A 2 -14.63 -4.57 -43.25
CA ARG A 2 -14.44 -3.82 -44.52
C ARG A 2 -14.48 -2.27 -44.58
N ASN A 3 -13.40 -1.75 -45.17
CA ASN A 3 -13.32 -0.60 -46.09
C ASN A 3 -13.39 0.81 -45.47
N THR A 4 -12.67 1.85 -45.95
CA THR A 4 -11.93 2.02 -47.24
C THR A 4 -10.82 3.10 -47.12
N SER A 5 -9.81 3.07 -48.01
CA SER A 5 -9.12 4.20 -48.73
C SER A 5 -9.09 5.65 -48.15
N GLU A 6 -8.06 6.51 -48.29
CA GLU A 6 -6.83 6.46 -49.10
C GLU A 6 -5.81 7.61 -48.80
N THR A 7 -4.56 7.41 -49.26
CA THR A 7 -3.52 8.34 -49.80
C THR A 7 -3.23 9.81 -49.33
N ILE A 8 -1.92 10.05 -49.05
CA ILE A 8 -1.00 11.10 -49.61
C ILE A 8 -0.80 12.50 -48.92
N LYS A 9 0.46 12.68 -48.44
CA LYS A 9 1.44 13.82 -48.44
C LYS A 9 1.21 15.22 -47.80
N GLU A 10 2.10 15.47 -46.83
CA GLU A 10 3.08 16.59 -46.69
C GLU A 10 2.69 18.05 -46.36
N ASN A 11 3.54 18.62 -45.48
CA ASN A 11 3.88 20.04 -45.26
C ASN A 11 2.84 20.95 -44.56
N SER A 12 3.20 21.89 -43.67
CA SER A 12 4.48 22.20 -43.00
C SER A 12 4.28 23.30 -41.91
N HIS A 13 5.29 23.50 -41.03
CA HIS A 13 5.51 24.70 -40.18
C HIS A 13 4.50 24.96 -39.02
N VAL A 14 4.84 25.57 -37.87
CA VAL A 14 6.05 26.35 -37.46
C VAL A 14 6.35 26.23 -35.93
N MET A 15 7.64 26.27 -35.54
CA MET A 15 8.32 27.02 -34.42
C MET A 15 7.63 27.20 -33.04
N ASN A 16 8.30 27.22 -31.87
CA ASN A 16 9.72 27.25 -31.43
C ASN A 16 9.79 26.83 -29.90
N ALA A 17 10.87 26.78 -29.11
CA ALA A 17 12.33 27.01 -29.23
C ALA A 17 13.08 26.06 -28.22
N GLN A 18 14.36 25.70 -28.40
CA GLN A 18 15.61 26.23 -27.76
C GLN A 18 15.66 26.28 -26.21
N GLY A 19 16.71 25.77 -25.51
CA GLY A 19 17.92 25.03 -25.96
C GLY A 19 18.99 24.80 -24.86
N GLY A 20 20.07 24.05 -25.17
CA GLY A 20 21.27 23.80 -24.32
C GLY A 20 21.16 22.60 -23.34
N GLU A 21 22.17 21.75 -23.08
CA GLU A 21 23.57 21.66 -23.56
C GLU A 21 24.10 20.20 -23.71
N LYS A 22 24.68 19.90 -24.88
CA LYS A 22 26.07 19.39 -25.05
C LYS A 22 26.65 18.33 -24.06
N LYS A 23 26.29 17.03 -24.21
CA LYS A 23 27.25 15.93 -23.90
C LYS A 23 26.96 14.55 -24.53
N VAL A 24 26.87 14.46 -25.87
CA VAL A 24 26.89 13.17 -26.58
C VAL A 24 27.93 13.19 -27.70
N MET A 25 29.11 12.62 -27.45
CA MET A 25 30.14 12.43 -28.47
C MET A 25 30.79 11.05 -28.32
N LYS A 26 30.96 10.33 -29.43
CA LYS A 26 31.81 9.13 -29.60
C LYS A 26 31.41 7.84 -28.85
N LYS A 27 30.30 7.18 -29.21
CA LYS A 27 30.09 5.73 -28.91
C LYS A 27 29.37 4.89 -30.00
N ILE A 28 29.26 5.37 -31.24
CA ILE A 28 28.61 4.61 -32.34
C ILE A 28 29.47 4.51 -33.62
N LEU A 29 30.77 4.86 -33.53
CA LEU A 29 31.70 4.77 -34.68
C LEU A 29 32.78 3.68 -34.52
N SER A 30 32.73 2.86 -33.46
CA SER A 30 33.72 1.79 -33.20
C SER A 30 33.27 0.40 -33.64
N VAL A 31 31.98 0.21 -33.99
CA VAL A 31 31.40 -1.10 -34.34
C VAL A 31 31.95 -1.68 -35.65
N ALA A 32 32.53 -0.83 -36.51
CA ALA A 32 33.23 -1.26 -37.73
C ALA A 32 34.76 -1.35 -37.58
N LEU A 33 35.30 -1.22 -36.36
CA LEU A 33 36.76 -1.29 -36.09
C LEU A 33 37.12 -2.34 -35.00
N SER A 34 36.12 -2.92 -34.33
CA SER A 34 36.33 -3.85 -33.21
C SER A 34 36.62 -5.30 -33.64
N THR A 35 36.12 -5.75 -34.79
CA THR A 35 36.41 -7.10 -35.34
C THR A 35 37.90 -7.31 -35.60
N ALA A 36 38.62 -6.27 -36.04
CA ALA A 36 40.05 -6.34 -36.30
C ALA A 36 40.94 -6.39 -35.03
N MET A 37 40.46 -5.90 -33.88
CA MET A 37 41.27 -5.84 -32.64
C MET A 37 41.12 -7.06 -31.74
N ALA A 38 40.00 -7.79 -31.78
CA ALA A 38 39.74 -8.91 -30.87
C ALA A 38 40.78 -10.04 -30.97
N PHE A 39 41.23 -10.38 -32.18
CA PHE A 39 42.28 -11.39 -32.38
C PHE A 39 43.72 -10.85 -32.19
N SER A 40 43.92 -9.54 -32.21
CA SER A 40 45.27 -8.94 -32.24
C SER A 40 46.10 -9.17 -30.97
N MET A 41 45.47 -9.50 -29.84
CA MET A 41 46.14 -9.63 -28.54
C MET A 41 46.72 -11.03 -28.25
N PHE A 42 46.56 -12.02 -29.14
CA PHE A 42 46.90 -13.43 -28.83
C PHE A 42 47.85 -14.14 -29.80
N ALA A 43 48.46 -13.43 -30.76
CA ALA A 43 49.46 -14.01 -31.67
C ALA A 43 50.66 -14.69 -30.95
N SER A 44 50.93 -14.34 -29.69
CA SER A 44 51.97 -14.95 -28.85
C SER A 44 51.61 -16.33 -28.28
N VAL A 45 50.34 -16.73 -28.23
CA VAL A 45 49.91 -17.94 -27.51
C VAL A 45 50.07 -19.22 -28.34
N ALA A 46 49.96 -19.12 -29.67
CA ALA A 46 50.13 -20.26 -30.58
C ALA A 46 51.60 -20.50 -30.98
N PHE A 47 52.44 -19.44 -31.00
CA PHE A 47 53.80 -19.49 -31.58
C PHE A 47 54.91 -18.79 -30.76
N GLY A 48 54.62 -18.26 -29.56
CA GLY A 48 55.62 -17.65 -28.68
C GLY A 48 56.25 -18.63 -27.67
N ASP A 49 57.41 -18.27 -27.10
CA ASP A 49 58.20 -19.11 -26.16
C ASP A 49 57.47 -19.52 -24.86
N THR A 50 56.29 -18.95 -24.57
CA THR A 50 55.43 -19.32 -23.42
C THR A 50 54.25 -20.22 -23.80
N ALA A 51 54.18 -20.71 -25.04
CA ALA A 51 53.09 -21.56 -25.52
C ALA A 51 53.12 -22.96 -24.89
N VAL A 52 51.93 -23.51 -24.60
CA VAL A 52 51.77 -24.96 -24.32
C VAL A 52 52.30 -25.76 -25.51
N SER A 53 53.02 -26.85 -25.26
CA SER A 53 53.68 -27.60 -26.32
C SER A 53 52.68 -28.14 -27.36
N PRO A 54 53.05 -28.27 -28.65
CA PRO A 54 52.18 -28.81 -29.69
C PRO A 54 51.56 -30.19 -29.36
N GLN A 55 52.26 -31.00 -28.57
CA GLN A 55 51.73 -32.27 -28.07
C GLN A 55 50.59 -32.06 -27.04
N GLN A 56 50.74 -31.13 -26.09
CA GLN A 56 49.69 -30.79 -25.13
C GLN A 56 48.46 -30.15 -25.81
N GLN A 57 48.68 -29.29 -26.80
CA GLN A 57 47.61 -28.72 -27.64
C GLN A 57 46.82 -29.84 -28.35
N PHE A 58 47.54 -30.79 -28.96
CA PHE A 58 46.92 -31.95 -29.60
C PHE A 58 46.15 -32.82 -28.60
N ASP A 59 46.70 -33.10 -27.42
CA ASP A 59 46.05 -33.96 -26.42
C ASP A 59 44.78 -33.31 -25.84
N ALA A 60 44.76 -31.99 -25.64
CA ALA A 60 43.56 -31.23 -25.25
C ALA A 60 42.45 -31.32 -26.32
N LEU A 61 42.80 -31.12 -27.59
CA LEU A 61 41.85 -31.22 -28.71
C LEU A 61 41.43 -32.67 -29.00
N LYS A 62 42.27 -33.66 -28.69
CA LYS A 62 41.95 -35.08 -28.76
C LYS A 62 40.95 -35.50 -27.69
N ALA A 63 41.10 -34.98 -26.46
CA ALA A 63 40.12 -35.18 -25.39
C ALA A 63 38.73 -34.62 -25.76
N LYS A 64 38.68 -33.55 -26.56
CA LYS A 64 37.45 -32.96 -27.14
C LYS A 64 36.96 -33.67 -28.42
N GLY A 65 37.66 -34.70 -28.90
CA GLY A 65 37.30 -35.45 -30.11
C GLY A 65 37.52 -34.70 -31.44
N VAL A 66 38.17 -33.53 -31.42
CA VAL A 66 38.52 -32.75 -32.62
C VAL A 66 39.64 -33.45 -33.40
N PHE A 67 40.63 -33.99 -32.68
CA PHE A 67 41.67 -34.86 -33.22
C PHE A 67 41.52 -36.30 -32.71
N THR A 68 42.05 -37.28 -33.45
CA THR A 68 42.03 -38.70 -33.05
C THR A 68 43.41 -39.38 -32.99
N GLY A 69 44.45 -38.76 -33.55
CA GLY A 69 45.77 -39.39 -33.73
C GLY A 69 45.83 -40.37 -34.91
N TYR A 70 47.00 -40.99 -35.10
CA TYR A 70 47.21 -42.05 -36.08
C TYR A 70 47.05 -43.45 -35.44
N PRO A 71 46.81 -44.51 -36.23
CA PRO A 71 46.68 -45.88 -35.72
C PRO A 71 47.94 -46.42 -35.02
N ASP A 72 49.11 -45.79 -35.27
CA ASP A 72 50.39 -46.05 -34.61
C ASP A 72 50.47 -45.45 -33.17
N GLY A 73 49.39 -44.80 -32.70
CA GLY A 73 49.31 -44.13 -31.41
C GLY A 73 49.87 -42.71 -31.38
N THR A 74 50.56 -42.27 -32.44
CA THR A 74 51.22 -40.96 -32.50
C THR A 74 50.25 -39.82 -32.82
N ALA A 75 50.61 -38.60 -32.38
CA ALA A 75 49.95 -37.37 -32.85
C ALA A 75 50.25 -37.10 -34.33
N GLY A 76 51.46 -37.45 -34.78
CA GLY A 76 51.95 -37.28 -36.15
C GLY A 76 52.14 -35.81 -36.54
N LEU A 77 52.63 -34.98 -35.62
CA LEU A 77 52.71 -33.53 -35.73
C LEU A 77 53.48 -33.05 -36.97
N ASP A 78 54.59 -33.70 -37.31
CA ASP A 78 55.41 -33.37 -38.50
C ASP A 78 54.82 -33.89 -39.82
N LYS A 79 53.79 -34.76 -39.79
CA LYS A 79 53.21 -35.33 -41.00
C LYS A 79 52.36 -34.27 -41.72
N GLU A 80 52.53 -34.16 -43.04
CA GLU A 80 51.65 -33.36 -43.90
C GLU A 80 50.23 -33.92 -43.87
N MET A 81 49.23 -33.06 -43.73
CA MET A 81 47.84 -33.52 -43.54
C MET A 81 47.03 -33.53 -44.84
N THR A 82 46.09 -34.46 -44.95
CA THR A 82 45.15 -34.57 -46.09
C THR A 82 43.95 -33.61 -45.95
N ARG A 83 43.32 -33.28 -47.09
CA ARG A 83 42.08 -32.50 -47.15
C ARG A 83 40.91 -33.19 -46.42
N ALA A 84 40.87 -34.52 -46.41
CA ALA A 84 39.94 -35.32 -45.61
C ALA A 84 40.09 -35.12 -44.10
N GLU A 85 41.33 -35.18 -43.58
CA GLU A 85 41.62 -34.93 -42.16
C GLU A 85 41.31 -33.48 -41.78
N PHE A 86 41.57 -32.52 -42.67
CA PHE A 86 41.25 -31.12 -42.43
C PHE A 86 39.74 -30.86 -42.32
N ALA A 87 38.95 -31.41 -43.26
CA ALA A 87 37.50 -31.32 -43.24
C ALA A 87 36.93 -31.83 -41.91
N LYS A 88 37.45 -32.97 -41.40
CA LYS A 88 37.06 -33.51 -40.09
C LYS A 88 37.39 -32.56 -38.93
N VAL A 89 38.59 -31.99 -38.90
CA VAL A 89 39.00 -31.05 -37.84
C VAL A 89 38.08 -29.83 -37.84
N ILE A 90 37.84 -29.21 -38.99
CA ILE A 90 36.92 -28.06 -39.11
C ILE A 90 35.48 -28.43 -38.71
N THR A 91 34.95 -29.56 -39.18
CA THR A 91 33.62 -30.04 -38.77
C THR A 91 33.51 -30.17 -37.25
N LYS A 92 34.52 -30.74 -36.58
CA LYS A 92 34.48 -30.93 -35.12
C LYS A 92 34.73 -29.64 -34.34
N LEU A 93 35.64 -28.79 -34.80
CA LEU A 93 36.02 -27.53 -34.14
C LEU A 93 34.89 -26.50 -34.16
N LEU A 94 34.08 -26.47 -35.23
CA LEU A 94 32.93 -25.58 -35.37
C LEU A 94 31.59 -26.25 -34.99
N GLY A 95 31.60 -27.51 -34.53
CA GLY A 95 30.39 -28.26 -34.20
C GLY A 95 29.42 -28.51 -35.36
N LEU A 96 29.92 -28.53 -36.61
CA LEU A 96 29.07 -28.76 -37.79
C LEU A 96 28.50 -30.19 -37.77
N LYS A 97 27.27 -30.33 -38.27
CA LYS A 97 26.57 -31.61 -38.36
C LYS A 97 27.12 -32.44 -39.52
N GLU A 98 27.62 -33.64 -39.22
CA GLU A 98 28.06 -34.62 -40.22
C GLU A 98 26.92 -35.00 -41.18
N ILE A 99 27.18 -35.02 -42.50
CA ILE A 99 26.15 -35.25 -43.53
C ILE A 99 26.38 -36.62 -44.19
N THR A 100 25.60 -37.63 -43.79
CA THR A 100 25.69 -38.98 -44.33
C THR A 100 24.78 -39.19 -45.55
N GLY A 101 25.15 -40.13 -46.43
CA GLY A 101 24.33 -40.53 -47.58
C GLY A 101 24.41 -39.61 -48.81
N VAL A 102 25.04 -38.44 -48.69
CA VAL A 102 25.30 -37.51 -49.80
C VAL A 102 26.75 -37.70 -50.29
N TYR A 103 26.97 -37.62 -51.61
CA TYR A 103 28.30 -37.69 -52.22
C TYR A 103 28.39 -36.69 -53.38
N SER A 104 28.85 -35.47 -53.09
CA SER A 104 28.89 -34.35 -54.04
C SER A 104 30.04 -34.43 -55.05
N TYR A 105 31.02 -35.31 -54.80
CA TYR A 105 32.28 -35.41 -55.54
C TYR A 105 32.45 -36.75 -56.28
N LYS A 106 33.32 -36.75 -57.30
CA LYS A 106 33.56 -37.86 -58.25
C LYS A 106 34.93 -38.52 -58.09
N ASP A 107 35.66 -38.23 -57.00
CA ASP A 107 36.95 -38.85 -56.71
C ASP A 107 36.85 -40.37 -56.65
N LYS A 108 37.89 -41.06 -57.11
CA LYS A 108 37.97 -42.52 -57.04
C LYS A 108 37.88 -42.95 -55.57
N ASN A 109 36.95 -43.86 -55.26
CA ASN A 109 36.61 -44.34 -53.92
C ASN A 109 35.93 -43.30 -53.00
N TYR A 110 35.31 -42.24 -53.54
CA TYR A 110 34.39 -41.39 -52.78
C TYR A 110 32.97 -41.96 -52.83
N ASN A 111 32.55 -42.61 -51.74
CA ASN A 111 31.26 -43.28 -51.56
C ASN A 111 31.04 -43.60 -50.07
N ALA A 112 29.98 -44.34 -49.74
CA ALA A 112 29.60 -44.71 -48.37
C ALA A 112 30.67 -45.42 -47.53
N LYS A 113 31.71 -46.00 -48.14
CA LYS A 113 32.83 -46.64 -47.44
C LYS A 113 33.98 -45.66 -47.10
N ASN A 114 33.88 -44.40 -47.54
CA ASN A 114 34.88 -43.37 -47.27
C ASN A 114 34.55 -42.65 -45.95
N TRP A 115 35.38 -42.85 -44.93
CA TRP A 115 35.21 -42.25 -43.59
C TRP A 115 35.16 -40.71 -43.62
N ALA A 116 35.76 -40.08 -44.63
CA ALA A 116 35.85 -38.63 -44.73
C ALA A 116 34.60 -37.98 -45.33
N ALA A 117 33.77 -38.74 -46.05
CA ALA A 117 32.62 -38.20 -46.77
C ALA A 117 31.66 -37.39 -45.86
N PRO A 118 31.27 -37.86 -44.64
CA PRO A 118 30.34 -37.09 -43.80
C PRO A 118 30.89 -35.74 -43.32
N TYR A 119 32.22 -35.62 -43.23
CA TYR A 119 32.93 -34.38 -42.87
C TYR A 119 33.10 -33.46 -44.08
N ILE A 120 33.48 -34.02 -45.23
CA ILE A 120 33.67 -33.30 -46.49
C ILE A 120 32.35 -32.68 -46.97
N GLU A 121 31.24 -33.43 -46.93
CA GLU A 121 29.92 -32.88 -47.26
C GLU A 121 29.51 -31.78 -46.27
N ALA A 122 29.83 -31.90 -44.96
CA ALA A 122 29.50 -30.88 -43.96
C ALA A 122 30.23 -29.55 -44.21
N VAL A 123 31.55 -29.57 -44.45
CA VAL A 123 32.32 -28.34 -44.78
C VAL A 123 31.97 -27.76 -46.15
N THR A 124 31.50 -28.61 -47.08
CA THR A 124 31.03 -28.17 -48.41
C THR A 124 29.66 -27.50 -48.32
N ALA A 125 28.73 -28.08 -47.55
CA ALA A 125 27.41 -27.50 -47.32
C ALA A 125 27.49 -26.17 -46.53
N ALA A 126 28.49 -26.03 -45.66
CA ALA A 126 28.79 -24.78 -44.96
C ALA A 126 29.54 -23.74 -45.82
N GLY A 127 29.93 -24.07 -47.06
CA GLY A 127 30.70 -23.18 -47.94
C GLY A 127 32.18 -22.97 -47.55
N ILE A 128 32.68 -23.74 -46.57
CA ILE A 128 34.00 -23.56 -45.96
C ILE A 128 35.11 -24.24 -46.78
N MET A 129 34.82 -25.38 -47.43
CA MET A 129 35.75 -26.04 -48.34
C MET A 129 35.08 -26.40 -49.66
N GLU A 130 35.77 -26.12 -50.76
CA GLU A 130 35.39 -26.51 -52.13
C GLU A 130 36.39 -27.53 -52.70
N GLY A 131 36.03 -28.20 -53.80
CA GLY A 131 36.90 -29.20 -54.43
C GLY A 131 37.95 -28.59 -55.36
N LYS A 132 39.17 -29.17 -55.39
CA LYS A 132 40.28 -28.69 -56.23
C LYS A 132 39.99 -28.62 -57.72
N ASN A 133 39.02 -29.38 -58.24
CA ASN A 133 38.52 -29.20 -59.59
C ASN A 133 36.99 -29.17 -59.59
N VAL A 134 36.43 -27.96 -59.65
CA VAL A 134 34.98 -27.70 -59.60
C VAL A 134 34.25 -28.35 -60.79
N GLU A 135 34.77 -28.20 -62.02
CA GLU A 135 34.16 -28.73 -63.25
C GLU A 135 34.01 -30.26 -63.23
N LYS A 136 35.07 -30.96 -62.83
CA LYS A 136 35.11 -32.43 -62.74
C LYS A 136 34.52 -32.95 -61.42
N LYS A 137 34.14 -32.05 -60.50
CA LYS A 137 33.73 -32.34 -59.12
C LYS A 137 34.73 -33.23 -58.39
N ILE A 138 36.01 -32.87 -58.40
CA ILE A 138 37.07 -33.59 -57.67
C ILE A 138 37.45 -32.79 -56.41
N PHE A 139 37.29 -33.39 -55.24
CA PHE A 139 37.66 -32.79 -53.96
C PHE A 139 39.15 -32.92 -53.66
N ASP A 140 39.81 -33.96 -54.19
CA ASP A 140 41.17 -34.39 -53.86
C ASP A 140 41.30 -34.73 -52.37
N PHE A 141 40.47 -35.66 -51.88
CA PHE A 141 40.35 -35.94 -50.43
C PHE A 141 41.63 -36.51 -49.78
N ASN A 142 42.45 -37.23 -50.55
CA ASN A 142 43.77 -37.71 -50.12
C ASN A 142 44.89 -36.69 -50.38
N GLY A 143 44.63 -35.65 -51.17
CA GLY A 143 45.59 -34.60 -51.45
C GLY A 143 45.97 -33.82 -50.21
N LYS A 144 47.20 -33.32 -50.22
CA LYS A 144 47.69 -32.41 -49.19
C LYS A 144 47.03 -31.04 -49.31
N VAL A 145 46.94 -30.37 -48.16
CA VAL A 145 46.50 -28.98 -48.00
C VAL A 145 47.75 -28.10 -47.95
N THR A 146 47.87 -27.07 -48.78
CA THR A 146 48.93 -26.06 -48.61
C THR A 146 48.62 -25.10 -47.46
N ILE A 147 49.62 -24.43 -46.90
CA ILE A 147 49.40 -23.45 -45.83
C ILE A 147 48.48 -22.31 -46.32
N GLU A 148 48.59 -21.91 -47.59
CA GLU A 148 47.70 -20.91 -48.20
C GLU A 148 46.25 -21.41 -48.44
N GLU A 149 46.03 -22.69 -48.79
CA GLU A 149 44.69 -23.31 -48.76
C GLU A 149 44.12 -23.34 -47.34
N MET A 150 44.94 -23.69 -46.35
CA MET A 150 44.54 -23.74 -44.95
C MET A 150 44.16 -22.36 -44.42
N ALA A 151 44.90 -21.31 -44.79
CA ALA A 151 44.59 -19.93 -44.44
C ALA A 151 43.23 -19.48 -44.99
N LYS A 152 42.92 -19.78 -46.26
CA LYS A 152 41.59 -19.51 -46.85
C LYS A 152 40.49 -20.23 -46.08
N VAL A 153 40.66 -21.52 -45.80
CA VAL A 153 39.65 -22.30 -45.07
C VAL A 153 39.43 -21.77 -43.65
N LEU A 154 40.50 -21.44 -42.91
CA LEU A 154 40.38 -20.87 -41.56
C LEU A 154 39.76 -19.47 -41.57
N THR A 155 40.08 -18.64 -42.56
CA THR A 155 39.46 -17.32 -42.73
C THR A 155 37.95 -17.44 -42.95
N ILE A 156 37.51 -18.32 -43.84
CA ILE A 156 36.08 -18.54 -44.14
C ILE A 156 35.37 -19.22 -42.93
N ALA A 157 36.03 -20.19 -42.30
CA ALA A 157 35.52 -20.91 -41.13
C ALA A 157 35.21 -20.01 -39.92
N LEU A 158 35.91 -18.88 -39.80
CA LEU A 158 35.81 -17.94 -38.68
C LEU A 158 35.24 -16.58 -39.09
N ASP A 159 34.81 -16.41 -40.34
CA ASP A 159 34.32 -15.15 -40.93
C ASP A 159 35.29 -13.96 -40.72
N LEU A 160 36.60 -14.19 -40.91
CA LEU A 160 37.61 -13.16 -40.72
C LEU A 160 37.61 -12.14 -41.88
N GLU A 161 37.72 -10.86 -41.53
CA GLU A 161 37.84 -9.77 -42.50
C GLU A 161 39.11 -9.91 -43.35
N VAL A 162 38.95 -9.94 -44.67
CA VAL A 162 40.06 -10.07 -45.64
C VAL A 162 40.64 -8.68 -45.94
N PRO A 163 41.86 -8.33 -45.49
CA PRO A 163 42.42 -7.00 -45.68
C PRO A 163 42.84 -6.77 -47.15
N THR A 164 42.70 -5.52 -47.60
CA THR A 164 43.14 -5.08 -48.94
C THR A 164 44.66 -4.96 -49.04
N GLU A 165 45.31 -4.55 -47.95
CA GLU A 165 46.77 -4.46 -47.84
C GLU A 165 47.35 -5.80 -47.34
N THR A 166 48.35 -6.33 -48.03
CA THR A 166 48.92 -7.66 -47.74
C THR A 166 50.45 -7.64 -47.82
N ASN A 167 51.12 -8.20 -46.82
CA ASN A 167 52.58 -8.28 -46.75
C ASN A 167 53.02 -9.71 -46.40
N ASN A 168 52.85 -10.61 -47.37
CA ASN A 168 53.23 -12.02 -47.26
C ASN A 168 53.63 -12.59 -48.63
N SER A 169 54.30 -13.75 -48.60
CA SER A 169 54.85 -14.43 -49.77
C SER A 169 53.88 -15.37 -50.48
N ALA A 170 52.60 -15.43 -50.08
CA ALA A 170 51.59 -16.33 -50.65
C ALA A 170 51.27 -16.03 -52.13
N THR A 171 50.67 -17.00 -52.83
CA THR A 171 50.21 -16.78 -54.21
C THR A 171 49.11 -15.71 -54.28
N ALA A 172 48.99 -15.04 -55.43
CA ALA A 172 48.19 -13.83 -55.57
C ALA A 172 46.70 -13.99 -55.17
N TRP A 173 46.10 -15.17 -55.33
CA TRP A 173 44.73 -15.43 -54.91
C TRP A 173 44.58 -15.61 -53.39
N ALA A 174 45.65 -15.99 -52.70
CA ALA A 174 45.63 -16.34 -51.29
C ALA A 174 46.11 -15.22 -50.35
N LYS A 175 46.82 -14.21 -50.86
CA LYS A 175 47.46 -13.16 -50.05
C LYS A 175 46.57 -12.52 -48.99
N GLY A 176 45.32 -12.20 -49.34
CA GLY A 176 44.35 -11.62 -48.40
C GLY A 176 43.99 -12.58 -47.28
N TYR A 177 43.64 -13.82 -47.61
CA TYR A 177 43.33 -14.88 -46.64
C TYR A 177 44.50 -15.21 -45.72
N VAL A 178 45.72 -15.28 -46.27
CA VAL A 178 46.95 -15.47 -45.49
C VAL A 178 47.18 -14.28 -44.56
N GLN A 179 46.95 -13.05 -45.01
CA GLN A 179 47.07 -11.88 -44.14
C GLN A 179 46.01 -11.87 -43.03
N ALA A 180 44.76 -12.24 -43.32
CA ALA A 180 43.71 -12.37 -42.31
C ALA A 180 44.07 -13.41 -41.24
N ALA A 181 44.57 -14.57 -41.64
CA ALA A 181 45.01 -15.62 -40.72
C ALA A 181 46.25 -15.23 -39.89
N ILE A 182 47.20 -14.46 -40.45
CA ILE A 182 48.33 -13.88 -39.69
C ILE A 182 47.82 -12.85 -38.69
N ASN A 183 46.96 -11.92 -39.11
CA ASN A 183 46.38 -10.89 -38.26
C ASN A 183 45.56 -11.50 -37.10
N ALA A 184 44.94 -12.67 -37.34
CA ALA A 184 44.20 -13.43 -36.34
C ALA A 184 45.09 -14.29 -35.41
N GLY A 185 46.41 -14.25 -35.56
CA GLY A 185 47.35 -15.04 -34.76
C GLY A 185 47.36 -16.54 -35.08
N LEU A 186 46.70 -16.98 -36.16
CA LEU A 186 46.56 -18.38 -36.55
C LEU A 186 47.77 -18.91 -37.32
N LEU A 187 48.58 -18.03 -37.92
CA LEU A 187 49.77 -18.37 -38.72
C LEU A 187 50.94 -17.40 -38.47
N ASP A 188 52.17 -17.91 -38.46
CA ASP A 188 53.37 -17.06 -38.48
C ASP A 188 53.62 -16.49 -39.89
N SER A 189 53.88 -15.18 -39.94
CA SER A 189 54.30 -14.42 -41.13
C SER A 189 55.48 -14.99 -41.93
N LYS A 190 56.35 -15.79 -41.32
CA LYS A 190 57.59 -16.35 -41.91
C LYS A 190 57.40 -17.70 -42.61
N LEU A 191 56.19 -18.26 -42.59
CA LEU A 191 55.91 -19.58 -43.18
C LEU A 191 56.06 -19.56 -44.72
N ASN A 192 56.45 -20.71 -45.28
CA ASN A 192 56.41 -20.93 -46.72
C ASN A 192 54.98 -21.28 -47.14
N PHE A 193 54.18 -20.29 -47.48
CA PHE A 193 52.73 -20.45 -47.67
C PHE A 193 52.35 -21.44 -48.78
N GLN A 194 53.21 -21.66 -49.78
CA GLN A 194 53.00 -22.64 -50.86
C GLN A 194 53.32 -24.09 -50.46
N SER A 195 54.02 -24.32 -49.35
CA SER A 195 54.29 -25.67 -48.85
C SER A 195 53.05 -26.33 -48.25
N ASN A 196 53.07 -27.66 -48.15
CA ASN A 196 52.01 -28.42 -47.48
C ASN A 196 51.99 -28.11 -45.97
N ALA A 197 50.80 -27.92 -45.41
CA ALA A 197 50.61 -27.69 -43.98
C ALA A 197 50.94 -28.96 -43.18
N SER A 198 51.84 -28.82 -42.19
CA SER A 198 52.06 -29.85 -41.18
C SER A 198 50.86 -29.93 -40.23
N ARG A 199 50.66 -31.12 -39.66
CA ARG A 199 49.59 -31.35 -38.68
C ARG A 199 49.77 -30.51 -37.41
N GLN A 200 51.01 -30.24 -37.00
CA GLN A 200 51.35 -29.31 -35.92
C GLN A 200 50.72 -27.92 -36.13
N LEU A 201 50.84 -27.38 -37.33
CA LEU A 201 50.38 -26.02 -37.63
C LEU A 201 48.86 -25.91 -37.46
N LEU A 202 48.12 -26.92 -37.90
CA LEU A 202 46.67 -26.97 -37.69
C LEU A 202 46.30 -27.23 -36.22
N VAL A 203 47.06 -28.06 -35.49
CA VAL A 203 46.83 -28.27 -34.05
C VAL A 203 46.93 -26.94 -33.29
N GLY A 204 47.94 -26.12 -33.58
CA GLY A 204 48.10 -24.79 -32.98
C GLY A 204 46.94 -23.86 -33.31
N ALA A 205 46.57 -23.74 -34.60
CA ALA A 205 45.43 -22.93 -35.03
C ALA A 205 44.10 -23.39 -34.41
N ALA A 206 43.83 -24.70 -34.39
CA ALA A 206 42.62 -25.26 -33.80
C ALA A 206 42.56 -25.08 -32.27
N TYR A 207 43.71 -25.11 -31.59
CA TYR A 207 43.77 -24.89 -30.14
C TYR A 207 43.48 -23.43 -29.77
N ALA A 208 44.00 -22.47 -30.55
CA ALA A 208 43.68 -21.05 -30.37
C ALA A 208 42.16 -20.79 -30.49
N ILE A 209 41.52 -21.36 -31.52
CA ILE A 209 40.07 -21.24 -31.78
C ILE A 209 39.23 -21.86 -30.66
N ASP A 210 39.62 -23.04 -30.17
CA ASP A 210 38.93 -23.79 -29.11
C ASP A 210 38.96 -23.06 -27.75
N GLN A 211 40.07 -22.37 -27.45
CA GLN A 211 40.19 -21.58 -26.22
C GLN A 211 39.26 -20.35 -26.22
N GLU A 212 39.14 -19.65 -27.35
CA GLU A 212 38.34 -18.42 -27.45
C GLU A 212 36.82 -18.65 -27.31
N GLN A 213 36.35 -19.82 -27.74
CA GLN A 213 34.94 -20.23 -27.65
C GLN A 213 34.50 -20.66 -26.24
N SER A 214 35.41 -20.70 -25.25
CA SER A 214 35.17 -21.37 -23.95
C SER A 214 34.77 -20.47 -22.76
N LEU A 215 34.76 -19.14 -22.92
CA LEU A 215 34.49 -18.15 -21.87
C LEU A 215 33.06 -18.24 -21.29
N LYS A 216 32.93 -18.41 -19.97
CA LYS A 216 31.64 -18.48 -19.24
C LYS A 216 31.73 -17.95 -17.81
N VAL A 217 30.57 -17.75 -17.17
CA VAL A 217 30.48 -17.47 -15.72
C VAL A 217 30.75 -18.76 -14.93
N SER A 218 31.51 -18.67 -13.84
CA SER A 218 31.78 -19.80 -12.93
C SER A 218 30.96 -19.75 -11.65
N SER A 219 30.70 -18.56 -11.12
CA SER A 219 29.95 -18.32 -9.88
C SER A 219 29.58 -16.84 -9.75
N TYR A 220 28.67 -16.51 -8.84
CA TYR A 220 28.38 -15.12 -8.46
C TYR A 220 28.27 -14.97 -6.94
N GLU A 221 28.42 -13.74 -6.47
CA GLU A 221 28.16 -13.30 -5.09
C GLU A 221 27.28 -12.05 -5.12
N VAL A 222 26.31 -11.94 -4.20
CA VAL A 222 25.42 -10.77 -4.08
C VAL A 222 25.69 -10.06 -2.76
N THR A 223 25.95 -8.76 -2.83
CA THR A 223 26.29 -7.92 -1.67
C THR A 223 25.44 -6.63 -1.65
N GLU A 224 25.65 -5.78 -0.64
CA GLU A 224 25.00 -4.46 -0.52
C GLU A 224 23.46 -4.52 -0.60
N ALA A 225 22.86 -5.43 0.17
CA ALA A 225 21.41 -5.67 0.22
C ALA A 225 20.77 -5.90 -1.17
N GLY A 226 21.50 -6.57 -2.07
CA GLY A 226 21.03 -6.88 -3.43
C GLY A 226 21.43 -5.86 -4.49
N LYS A 227 22.16 -4.78 -4.16
CA LYS A 227 22.58 -3.77 -5.15
C LYS A 227 23.81 -4.15 -5.98
N VAL A 228 24.68 -5.01 -5.48
CA VAL A 228 25.94 -5.35 -6.17
C VAL A 228 26.01 -6.85 -6.38
N VAL A 229 26.30 -7.25 -7.63
CA VAL A 229 26.60 -8.64 -7.98
C VAL A 229 28.04 -8.72 -8.48
N THR A 230 28.83 -9.61 -7.90
CA THR A 230 30.18 -9.91 -8.35
C THR A 230 30.16 -11.25 -9.08
N PHE A 231 30.36 -11.25 -10.40
CA PHE A 231 30.50 -12.47 -11.19
C PHE A 231 31.97 -12.87 -11.27
N LYS A 232 32.26 -14.16 -11.05
CA LYS A 232 33.56 -14.76 -11.32
C LYS A 232 33.50 -15.47 -12.66
N MET A 233 34.50 -15.25 -13.49
CA MET A 233 34.58 -15.74 -14.87
C MET A 233 35.49 -16.98 -14.94
N SER A 234 35.36 -17.77 -16.01
CA SER A 234 36.10 -19.03 -16.20
C SER A 234 37.61 -18.86 -16.41
N ASP A 235 38.07 -17.64 -16.70
CA ASP A 235 39.50 -17.26 -16.72
C ASP A 235 40.05 -16.89 -15.32
N GLY A 236 39.20 -16.88 -14.29
CA GLY A 236 39.55 -16.63 -12.90
C GLY A 236 39.38 -15.18 -12.43
N GLU A 237 39.18 -14.23 -13.36
CA GLU A 237 38.89 -12.83 -13.06
C GLU A 237 37.44 -12.65 -12.54
N SER A 238 37.14 -11.46 -12.02
CA SER A 238 35.81 -11.10 -11.54
C SER A 238 35.36 -9.73 -12.01
N VAL A 239 34.08 -9.59 -12.33
CA VAL A 239 33.42 -8.34 -12.72
C VAL A 239 32.34 -7.97 -11.71
N LYS A 240 32.36 -6.73 -11.23
CA LYS A 240 31.34 -6.16 -10.34
C LYS A 240 30.29 -5.41 -11.16
N VAL A 241 29.03 -5.68 -10.87
CA VAL A 241 27.86 -5.08 -11.52
C VAL A 241 27.00 -4.43 -10.44
N THR A 242 26.93 -3.10 -10.46
CA THR A 242 26.01 -2.34 -9.61
C THR A 242 24.68 -2.17 -10.33
N LEU A 243 23.57 -2.44 -9.64
CA LEU A 243 22.22 -2.39 -10.18
C LEU A 243 21.49 -1.13 -9.72
N ASP A 244 20.76 -0.47 -10.64
CA ASP A 244 19.95 0.71 -10.32
C ASP A 244 18.85 0.39 -9.31
N LYS A 245 18.20 -0.77 -9.48
CA LYS A 245 17.26 -1.38 -8.54
C LYS A 245 17.94 -2.60 -7.90
N ALA A 246 17.92 -2.68 -6.57
CA ALA A 246 18.39 -3.85 -5.85
C ALA A 246 17.59 -5.11 -6.24
N LEU A 247 18.26 -6.26 -6.24
CA LEU A 247 17.60 -7.55 -6.40
C LEU A 247 16.55 -7.78 -5.32
N GLU A 248 15.39 -8.27 -5.73
CA GLU A 248 14.38 -8.74 -4.80
C GLU A 248 14.88 -10.01 -4.11
N ALA A 249 14.85 -9.99 -2.78
CA ALA A 249 15.32 -11.10 -1.95
C ALA A 249 14.56 -12.40 -2.26
N ASN A 250 15.29 -13.52 -2.23
CA ASN A 250 14.84 -14.88 -2.52
C ASN A 250 14.17 -15.07 -3.90
N LYS A 251 14.34 -14.11 -4.83
CA LYS A 251 13.80 -14.16 -6.20
C LYS A 251 14.91 -14.23 -7.24
N GLU A 252 14.79 -15.21 -8.15
CA GLU A 252 15.68 -15.33 -9.30
C GLU A 252 15.45 -14.16 -10.28
N THR A 253 16.52 -13.47 -10.65
CA THR A 253 16.50 -12.31 -11.54
C THR A 253 17.64 -12.43 -12.56
N GLU A 254 17.36 -12.14 -13.83
CA GLU A 254 18.40 -12.06 -14.86
C GLU A 254 19.20 -10.77 -14.73
N VAL A 255 20.53 -10.89 -14.62
CA VAL A 255 21.47 -9.77 -14.62
C VAL A 255 22.29 -9.83 -15.89
N LYS A 256 22.32 -8.71 -16.63
CA LYS A 256 23.02 -8.58 -17.91
C LYS A 256 24.26 -7.70 -17.72
N PHE A 257 25.39 -8.15 -18.24
CA PHE A 257 26.65 -7.41 -18.14
C PHE A 257 27.57 -7.70 -19.34
N THR A 258 28.54 -6.83 -19.57
CA THR A 258 29.55 -6.99 -20.61
C THR A 258 30.90 -7.26 -19.96
N TYR A 259 31.63 -8.27 -20.45
CA TYR A 259 32.97 -8.62 -19.99
C TYR A 259 33.83 -9.01 -21.19
N LYS A 260 35.03 -8.40 -21.31
CA LYS A 260 35.93 -8.54 -22.48
C LYS A 260 35.16 -8.43 -23.82
N GLU A 261 34.36 -7.38 -23.93
CA GLU A 261 33.47 -7.03 -25.06
C GLU A 261 32.36 -8.05 -25.41
N LYS A 262 32.28 -9.20 -24.73
CA LYS A 262 31.19 -10.18 -24.86
C LYS A 262 30.06 -9.87 -23.86
N ASN A 263 28.81 -10.08 -24.28
CA ASN A 263 27.62 -9.88 -23.45
C ASN A 263 27.22 -11.19 -22.75
N PHE A 264 26.96 -11.10 -21.45
CA PHE A 264 26.51 -12.20 -20.61
C PHE A 264 25.12 -11.89 -20.03
N THR A 265 24.34 -12.94 -19.75
CA THR A 265 23.07 -12.88 -19.03
C THR A 265 23.06 -14.05 -18.07
N GLU A 266 23.03 -13.78 -16.77
CA GLU A 266 23.14 -14.78 -15.72
C GLU A 266 21.96 -14.70 -14.74
N LYS A 267 21.53 -15.84 -14.20
CA LYS A 267 20.41 -15.91 -13.27
C LYS A 267 20.91 -15.84 -11.83
N VAL A 268 20.53 -14.76 -11.14
CA VAL A 268 21.05 -14.40 -9.82
C VAL A 268 19.92 -14.35 -8.81
N THR A 269 20.14 -14.96 -7.63
CA THR A 269 19.19 -14.91 -6.51
C THR A 269 19.87 -14.34 -5.28
N TYR A 270 19.37 -13.21 -4.77
CA TYR A 270 19.79 -12.66 -3.48
C TYR A 270 19.17 -13.48 -2.35
N LYS A 271 19.88 -14.49 -1.84
CA LYS A 271 19.40 -15.31 -0.72
C LYS A 271 19.48 -14.54 0.60
N THR A 272 18.38 -14.51 1.35
CA THR A 272 18.35 -13.98 2.72
C THR A 272 17.49 -14.86 3.63
N THR A 273 17.86 -14.91 4.91
CA THR A 273 17.16 -15.66 5.97
C THR A 273 16.24 -14.78 6.81
N VAL A 274 16.39 -13.44 6.77
CA VAL A 274 15.51 -12.51 7.49
C VAL A 274 14.24 -12.26 6.71
N ALA A 275 13.12 -12.07 7.41
CA ALA A 275 11.82 -11.87 6.80
C ALA A 275 11.80 -10.69 5.80
N GLN A 276 11.09 -10.90 4.70
CA GLN A 276 10.81 -9.94 3.63
C GLN A 276 9.31 -9.78 3.36
N ALA A 277 8.48 -10.73 3.78
CA ALA A 277 7.03 -10.67 3.69
C ALA A 277 6.34 -11.39 4.87
N VAL A 278 5.11 -10.96 5.17
CA VAL A 278 4.16 -11.81 5.87
C VAL A 278 3.69 -12.87 4.86
N ALA A 279 4.06 -14.13 5.09
CA ALA A 279 3.75 -15.24 4.19
C ALA A 279 2.30 -15.69 4.30
N SER A 280 1.73 -15.73 5.52
CA SER A 280 0.32 -16.06 5.75
C SER A 280 -0.16 -15.63 7.13
N VAL A 281 -1.45 -15.33 7.25
CA VAL A 281 -2.16 -15.25 8.53
C VAL A 281 -3.29 -16.28 8.51
N SER A 282 -3.43 -17.08 9.56
CA SER A 282 -4.45 -18.12 9.68
C SER A 282 -4.87 -18.32 11.13
N ALA A 283 -6.07 -18.87 11.34
CA ALA A 283 -6.53 -19.30 12.66
C ALA A 283 -7.21 -20.67 12.49
N THR A 284 -6.62 -21.71 13.07
CA THR A 284 -7.11 -23.09 13.04
C THR A 284 -8.02 -23.44 14.21
N ASN A 285 -8.12 -22.53 15.19
CA ASN A 285 -9.10 -22.53 16.28
C ASN A 285 -9.62 -21.10 16.49
N LEU A 286 -10.62 -20.92 17.35
CA LEU A 286 -11.28 -19.61 17.51
C LEU A 286 -10.67 -18.67 18.57
N LYS A 287 -9.47 -18.97 19.10
CA LYS A 287 -8.77 -18.14 20.10
C LYS A 287 -7.29 -17.87 19.80
N GLU A 288 -6.70 -18.51 18.80
CA GLU A 288 -5.31 -18.27 18.37
C GLU A 288 -5.23 -17.86 16.90
N ILE A 289 -4.30 -16.96 16.59
CA ILE A 289 -3.99 -16.53 15.22
C ILE A 289 -2.50 -16.75 14.98
N THR A 290 -2.17 -17.52 13.95
CA THR A 290 -0.82 -17.81 13.50
C THR A 290 -0.43 -16.81 12.40
N VAL A 291 0.65 -16.06 12.63
CA VAL A 291 1.26 -15.13 11.67
C VAL A 291 2.60 -15.71 11.23
N LYS A 292 2.68 -16.19 9.99
CA LYS A 292 3.90 -16.74 9.42
C LYS A 292 4.59 -15.72 8.54
N PHE A 293 5.89 -15.55 8.71
CA PHE A 293 6.78 -14.77 7.87
C PHE A 293 7.57 -15.70 6.93
N ASP A 294 8.12 -15.15 5.85
CA ASP A 294 8.97 -15.87 4.89
C ASP A 294 10.45 -16.02 5.33
N GLY A 295 10.78 -15.54 6.53
CA GLY A 295 12.10 -15.58 7.15
C GLY A 295 12.03 -15.14 8.61
N THR A 296 13.18 -14.88 9.23
CA THR A 296 13.27 -14.56 10.66
C THR A 296 12.88 -13.12 11.00
N VAL A 297 12.13 -12.95 12.09
CA VAL A 297 11.75 -11.64 12.67
C VAL A 297 12.51 -11.33 13.97
N ASP A 298 12.55 -10.05 14.35
CA ASP A 298 13.11 -9.60 15.63
C ASP A 298 12.15 -9.97 16.79
N PRO A 299 12.60 -10.70 17.83
CA PRO A 299 11.73 -11.12 18.93
C PRO A 299 11.03 -9.97 19.64
N ASN A 300 11.71 -8.84 19.90
CA ASN A 300 11.12 -7.76 20.70
C ASN A 300 9.90 -7.12 20.02
N SER A 301 9.95 -6.97 18.69
CA SER A 301 8.83 -6.46 17.91
C SER A 301 7.81 -7.54 17.54
N ALA A 302 8.23 -8.81 17.38
CA ALA A 302 7.34 -9.93 17.05
C ALA A 302 6.53 -10.45 18.26
N GLU A 303 7.05 -10.36 19.47
CA GLU A 303 6.36 -10.80 20.70
C GLU A 303 5.55 -9.67 21.37
N SER A 304 5.57 -8.45 20.80
CA SER A 304 4.76 -7.34 21.29
C SER A 304 3.31 -7.48 20.84
N THR A 305 2.39 -7.87 21.73
CA THR A 305 0.94 -7.94 21.44
C THR A 305 0.36 -6.64 20.89
N ASN A 306 0.98 -5.51 21.21
CA ASN A 306 0.60 -4.19 20.72
C ASN A 306 0.77 -4.04 19.20
N ASN A 307 1.67 -4.81 18.59
CA ASN A 307 1.95 -4.78 17.16
C ASN A 307 0.89 -5.52 16.32
N TYR A 308 -0.12 -6.10 16.95
CA TYR A 308 -1.15 -6.94 16.32
C TYR A 308 -2.54 -6.52 16.75
N VAL A 309 -3.44 -6.29 15.78
CA VAL A 309 -4.80 -5.82 16.07
C VAL A 309 -5.83 -6.48 15.16
N VAL A 310 -6.90 -6.99 15.78
CA VAL A 310 -8.14 -7.41 15.10
C VAL A 310 -9.27 -6.61 15.74
N SER A 311 -10.14 -6.00 14.92
CA SER A 311 -11.21 -5.12 15.43
C SER A 311 -12.10 -5.85 16.44
N GLY A 312 -12.13 -5.35 17.68
CA GLY A 312 -12.94 -5.91 18.77
C GLY A 312 -12.26 -7.02 19.57
N LEU A 313 -11.00 -7.36 19.29
CA LEU A 313 -10.20 -8.31 20.07
C LEU A 313 -8.99 -7.63 20.71
N THR A 314 -8.56 -8.14 21.87
CA THR A 314 -7.20 -7.94 22.42
C THR A 314 -6.48 -9.27 22.58
N PHE A 315 -5.15 -9.24 22.69
CA PHE A 315 -4.30 -10.42 22.81
C PHE A 315 -3.66 -10.52 24.20
N LYS A 316 -3.70 -11.71 24.81
CA LYS A 316 -3.01 -12.06 26.06
C LYS A 316 -1.50 -12.19 25.84
N SER A 317 -1.10 -12.78 24.72
CA SER A 317 0.31 -12.96 24.36
C SER A 317 0.51 -13.00 22.84
N ALA A 318 1.73 -12.69 22.41
CA ALA A 318 2.25 -12.96 21.09
C ALA A 318 3.56 -13.74 21.31
N THR A 319 3.58 -15.00 20.90
CA THR A 319 4.71 -15.92 21.17
C THR A 319 5.42 -16.22 19.87
N LEU A 320 6.73 -15.96 19.80
CA LEU A 320 7.54 -16.28 18.62
C LEU A 320 8.03 -17.73 18.69
N SER A 321 8.01 -18.44 17.56
CA SER A 321 8.56 -19.78 17.41
C SER A 321 10.09 -19.80 17.54
N ASP A 322 10.67 -20.95 17.93
CA ASP A 322 12.13 -21.10 18.10
C ASP A 322 12.93 -20.80 16.83
N ASP A 323 12.36 -21.11 15.65
CA ASP A 323 12.93 -20.79 14.33
C ASP A 323 12.80 -19.31 13.94
N LYS A 324 12.08 -18.51 14.75
CA LYS A 324 11.79 -17.08 14.59
C LYS A 324 11.00 -16.73 13.33
N THR A 325 10.27 -17.66 12.72
CA THR A 325 9.48 -17.41 11.50
C THR A 325 7.98 -17.22 11.76
N THR A 326 7.46 -17.63 12.92
CA THR A 326 6.02 -17.74 13.16
C THR A 326 5.64 -17.17 14.52
N VAL A 327 4.68 -16.25 14.56
CA VAL A 327 4.12 -15.69 15.78
C VAL A 327 2.72 -16.25 16.02
N THR A 328 2.49 -16.84 17.20
CA THR A 328 1.15 -17.24 17.65
C THR A 328 0.59 -16.16 18.57
N LEU A 329 -0.50 -15.53 18.14
CA LEU A 329 -1.24 -14.54 18.90
C LEU A 329 -2.38 -15.22 19.66
N LEU A 330 -2.35 -15.17 20.98
CA LEU A 330 -3.41 -15.71 21.82
C LEU A 330 -4.41 -14.60 22.18
N VAL A 331 -5.66 -14.73 21.76
CA VAL A 331 -6.74 -13.80 22.12
C VAL A 331 -6.97 -13.81 23.64
N SER A 332 -7.27 -12.65 24.22
CA SER A 332 -7.57 -12.51 25.64
C SER A 332 -8.78 -13.35 26.06
N GLU A 333 -8.74 -13.92 27.27
CA GLU A 333 -9.78 -14.80 27.81
C GLU A 333 -11.17 -14.16 27.78
N GLY A 334 -11.31 -12.98 28.39
CA GLY A 334 -12.56 -12.22 28.46
C GLY A 334 -13.02 -11.52 27.17
N ASN A 335 -12.35 -11.72 26.04
CA ASN A 335 -12.84 -11.27 24.73
C ASN A 335 -13.74 -12.33 24.09
N THR A 336 -14.63 -11.93 23.18
CA THR A 336 -15.34 -12.87 22.31
C THR A 336 -14.36 -13.74 21.53
N SER A 337 -14.73 -14.97 21.19
CA SER A 337 -13.98 -15.79 20.24
C SER A 337 -14.06 -15.23 18.81
N LEU A 338 -13.14 -15.66 17.96
CA LEU A 338 -13.28 -15.48 16.50
C LEU A 338 -14.55 -16.19 16.01
N THR A 339 -15.18 -15.67 14.97
CA THR A 339 -16.34 -16.32 14.33
C THR A 339 -15.86 -17.33 13.29
N ASN A 340 -16.22 -18.60 13.47
CA ASN A 340 -15.85 -19.67 12.53
C ASN A 340 -16.37 -19.38 11.11
N GLN A 341 -15.57 -19.71 10.09
CA GLN A 341 -15.88 -19.55 8.66
C GLN A 341 -16.23 -18.12 8.21
N ARG A 342 -15.94 -17.09 9.02
CA ARG A 342 -16.21 -15.68 8.71
C ARG A 342 -14.91 -14.89 8.57
N SER A 343 -14.67 -14.34 7.38
CA SER A 343 -13.49 -13.52 7.11
C SER A 343 -13.39 -12.31 8.05
N THR A 344 -12.16 -12.04 8.50
CA THR A 344 -11.76 -10.91 9.35
C THR A 344 -10.32 -10.51 9.00
N SER A 345 -9.79 -9.48 9.65
CA SER A 345 -8.51 -8.88 9.30
C SER A 345 -7.58 -8.70 10.49
N LEU A 346 -6.33 -9.08 10.34
CA LEU A 346 -5.24 -8.75 11.25
C LEU A 346 -4.45 -7.55 10.69
N GLN A 347 -4.42 -6.46 11.44
CA GLN A 347 -3.48 -5.37 11.22
C GLN A 347 -2.18 -5.68 11.96
N ILE A 348 -1.08 -5.81 11.22
CA ILE A 348 0.28 -5.96 11.72
C ILE A 348 0.94 -4.59 11.64
N ASN A 349 1.64 -4.16 12.70
CA ASN A 349 2.31 -2.86 12.78
C ASN A 349 3.69 -3.01 13.41
N ASN A 350 4.70 -2.28 12.94
CA ASN A 350 6.01 -2.15 13.61
C ASN A 350 6.79 -3.46 13.89
N VAL A 351 6.36 -4.61 13.36
CA VAL A 351 7.12 -5.87 13.45
C VAL A 351 8.33 -5.75 12.54
N LYS A 352 9.53 -6.05 13.04
CA LYS A 352 10.77 -5.94 12.26
C LYS A 352 11.25 -7.31 11.82
N ASN A 353 11.93 -7.37 10.68
CA ASN A 353 12.78 -8.52 10.38
C ASN A 353 13.98 -8.55 11.33
N ALA A 354 14.67 -9.70 11.44
CA ALA A 354 15.66 -9.93 12.50
C ALA A 354 16.90 -9.00 12.47
N ASP A 355 17.19 -8.33 11.36
CA ASP A 355 18.26 -7.32 11.23
C ASP A 355 17.75 -5.87 11.24
N ALA A 356 16.45 -5.66 11.47
CA ALA A 356 15.75 -4.38 11.46
C ALA A 356 15.86 -3.56 10.14
N THR A 357 16.29 -4.17 9.03
CA THR A 357 16.32 -3.51 7.71
C THR A 357 14.92 -3.28 7.11
N LYS A 358 13.91 -4.02 7.59
CA LYS A 358 12.52 -3.93 7.17
C LYS A 358 11.56 -3.91 8.35
N THR A 359 10.51 -3.11 8.23
CA THR A 359 9.39 -3.05 9.18
C THR A 359 8.09 -3.39 8.46
N PHE A 360 7.32 -4.32 9.01
CA PHE A 360 6.01 -4.74 8.52
C PHE A 360 4.91 -3.92 9.18
N THR A 361 4.23 -3.12 8.36
CA THR A 361 2.99 -2.42 8.71
C THR A 361 1.99 -2.64 7.58
N GLN A 362 1.08 -3.60 7.77
CA GLN A 362 0.14 -4.05 6.73
C GLN A 362 -1.11 -4.73 7.33
N LYS A 363 -2.22 -4.63 6.61
CA LYS A 363 -3.46 -5.36 6.89
C LYS A 363 -3.46 -6.69 6.13
N VAL A 364 -3.84 -7.78 6.78
CA VAL A 364 -3.97 -9.11 6.17
C VAL A 364 -5.34 -9.69 6.51
N GLU A 365 -6.13 -9.97 5.49
CA GLU A 365 -7.42 -10.65 5.63
C GLU A 365 -7.19 -12.17 5.79
N PHE A 366 -7.96 -12.81 6.66
CA PHE A 366 -7.94 -14.26 6.88
C PHE A 366 -9.34 -14.76 7.31
N THR A 367 -9.59 -16.06 7.16
CA THR A 367 -10.83 -16.69 7.61
C THR A 367 -10.48 -17.74 8.67
N PRO A 368 -10.91 -17.58 9.93
CA PRO A 368 -10.81 -18.62 10.94
C PRO A 368 -11.57 -19.87 10.50
N LEU A 369 -10.93 -21.04 10.58
CA LEU A 369 -11.54 -22.32 10.28
C LEU A 369 -11.22 -23.29 11.39
N ASP A 370 -12.23 -23.55 12.21
CA ASP A 370 -12.18 -24.48 13.32
C ASP A 370 -13.09 -25.69 13.01
N VAL A 371 -12.48 -26.87 12.94
CA VAL A 371 -13.12 -28.15 12.58
C VAL A 371 -12.49 -29.33 13.34
N ALA A 372 -11.55 -29.07 14.25
CA ALA A 372 -10.83 -30.08 15.00
C ALA A 372 -11.59 -30.39 16.31
N VAL A 373 -11.54 -31.64 16.76
CA VAL A 373 -11.98 -31.95 18.12
C VAL A 373 -10.76 -31.77 19.03
N PRO A 374 -10.87 -31.10 20.19
CA PRO A 374 -9.74 -30.97 21.10
C PRO A 374 -9.23 -32.34 21.54
N GLU A 375 -7.90 -32.48 21.63
CA GLU A 375 -7.22 -33.71 22.02
C GLU A 375 -6.47 -33.52 23.35
N VAL A 376 -6.20 -34.61 24.06
CA VAL A 376 -5.32 -34.59 25.24
C VAL A 376 -3.87 -34.71 24.77
N LYS A 377 -3.13 -33.60 24.84
CA LYS A 377 -1.76 -33.46 24.33
C LYS A 377 -0.69 -33.87 25.35
N GLU A 378 -0.94 -33.62 26.64
CA GLU A 378 -0.05 -33.99 27.74
C GLU A 378 -0.88 -34.33 28.99
N VAL A 379 -0.47 -35.36 29.73
CA VAL A 379 -0.89 -35.62 31.11
C VAL A 379 0.37 -35.78 31.96
N LYS A 380 0.59 -34.87 32.91
CA LYS A 380 1.78 -34.83 33.76
C LYS A 380 1.38 -34.83 35.23
N ALA A 381 1.84 -35.81 35.99
CA ALA A 381 1.68 -35.80 37.45
C ALA A 381 2.44 -34.61 38.06
N LEU A 382 1.82 -33.95 39.05
CA LEU A 382 2.42 -32.91 39.88
C LEU A 382 2.49 -33.48 41.31
N GLY A 383 3.35 -34.49 41.47
CA GLY A 383 3.38 -35.37 42.63
C GLY A 383 2.18 -36.33 42.71
N THR A 384 1.88 -36.80 43.92
CA THR A 384 0.76 -37.70 44.24
C THR A 384 -0.55 -36.97 44.61
N LYS A 385 -0.63 -35.65 44.45
CA LYS A 385 -1.77 -34.83 44.90
C LYS A 385 -2.43 -33.99 43.79
N ALA A 386 -1.84 -33.96 42.59
CA ALA A 386 -2.46 -33.37 41.42
C ALA A 386 -1.86 -33.91 40.12
N PHE A 387 -2.53 -33.62 39.01
CA PHE A 387 -1.98 -33.76 37.67
C PHE A 387 -2.40 -32.59 36.77
N LYS A 388 -1.54 -32.25 35.82
CA LYS A 388 -1.76 -31.28 34.75
C LYS A 388 -2.23 -32.01 33.50
N VAL A 389 -3.25 -31.48 32.83
CA VAL A 389 -3.73 -31.91 31.51
C VAL A 389 -3.60 -30.72 30.56
N VAL A 390 -2.97 -30.92 29.41
CA VAL A 390 -2.85 -29.91 28.35
C VAL A 390 -3.63 -30.38 27.13
N PHE A 391 -4.51 -29.53 26.60
CA PHE A 391 -5.29 -29.80 25.40
C PHE A 391 -4.56 -29.33 24.12
N SER A 392 -4.91 -29.91 22.97
CA SER A 392 -4.34 -29.55 21.65
C SER A 392 -4.50 -28.07 21.31
N GLU A 393 -5.57 -27.45 21.80
CA GLU A 393 -6.05 -26.12 21.44
C GLU A 393 -6.85 -25.47 22.58
N PRO A 394 -7.24 -24.18 22.47
CA PRO A 394 -8.01 -23.49 23.49
C PRO A 394 -9.40 -24.08 23.76
N VAL A 395 -9.74 -24.29 25.03
CA VAL A 395 -11.01 -24.92 25.46
C VAL A 395 -11.88 -23.98 26.30
N LYS A 396 -13.18 -24.27 26.37
CA LYS A 396 -14.15 -23.52 27.17
C LYS A 396 -14.00 -23.84 28.67
N PRO A 397 -13.69 -22.86 29.53
CA PRO A 397 -13.45 -23.09 30.97
C PRO A 397 -14.61 -23.82 31.66
N GLU A 398 -15.85 -23.50 31.31
CA GLU A 398 -17.06 -24.09 31.87
C GLU A 398 -17.20 -25.61 31.61
N THR A 399 -16.51 -26.13 30.60
CA THR A 399 -16.50 -27.56 30.25
C THR A 399 -15.34 -28.36 30.87
N VAL A 400 -14.39 -27.65 31.50
CA VAL A 400 -13.23 -28.22 32.18
C VAL A 400 -13.53 -28.32 33.67
N ASN A 401 -14.23 -29.38 34.08
CA ASN A 401 -14.67 -29.58 35.46
C ASN A 401 -14.42 -31.03 35.94
N ALA A 402 -14.68 -31.32 37.21
CA ALA A 402 -14.35 -32.61 37.81
C ALA A 402 -15.05 -33.81 37.12
N THR A 403 -16.22 -33.62 36.50
CA THR A 403 -16.93 -34.71 35.79
C THR A 403 -16.29 -35.07 34.45
N SER A 404 -15.47 -34.18 33.89
CA SER A 404 -14.75 -34.36 32.64
C SER A 404 -13.58 -35.36 32.77
N PHE A 405 -13.20 -35.74 34.00
CA PHE A 405 -12.04 -36.58 34.31
C PHE A 405 -12.42 -37.82 35.13
N ARG A 406 -11.77 -38.95 34.81
CA ARG A 406 -11.79 -40.19 35.61
C ARG A 406 -10.38 -40.76 35.68
N VAL A 407 -9.99 -41.30 36.83
CA VAL A 407 -8.70 -42.00 37.00
C VAL A 407 -8.97 -43.46 37.25
N ASP A 408 -8.31 -44.34 36.48
CA ASP A 408 -8.51 -45.79 36.45
C ASP A 408 -9.99 -46.16 36.25
N ASN A 409 -10.65 -45.40 35.36
CA ASN A 409 -12.08 -45.42 35.06
C ASN A 409 -13.02 -45.05 36.25
N ASN A 410 -12.48 -44.75 37.43
CA ASN A 410 -13.24 -44.33 38.61
C ASN A 410 -13.58 -42.83 38.56
N VAL A 411 -14.71 -42.45 39.16
CA VAL A 411 -15.03 -41.04 39.43
C VAL A 411 -14.14 -40.56 40.57
N ILE A 412 -13.45 -39.45 40.36
CA ILE A 412 -12.53 -38.86 41.34
C ILE A 412 -13.21 -37.73 42.13
N ALA A 413 -12.86 -37.60 43.41
CA ALA A 413 -13.16 -36.42 44.20
C ALA A 413 -12.05 -35.39 43.95
N ALA A 414 -12.25 -34.48 43.00
CA ALA A 414 -11.20 -33.57 42.53
C ALA A 414 -11.64 -32.10 42.52
N SER A 415 -10.68 -31.22 42.80
CA SER A 415 -10.80 -29.78 42.52
C SER A 415 -10.08 -29.49 41.20
N VAL A 416 -10.75 -28.80 40.27
CA VAL A 416 -10.19 -28.49 38.94
C VAL A 416 -9.95 -26.98 38.84
N LYS A 417 -8.69 -26.59 38.66
CA LYS A 417 -8.29 -25.22 38.30
C LYS A 417 -8.01 -25.19 36.81
N TYR A 418 -8.83 -24.47 36.06
CA TYR A 418 -8.53 -24.15 34.67
C TYR A 418 -7.45 -23.06 34.59
N VAL A 419 -6.55 -23.17 33.62
CA VAL A 419 -5.47 -22.22 33.32
C VAL A 419 -5.53 -21.91 31.82
N TYR A 420 -5.99 -20.70 31.50
CA TYR A 420 -6.23 -20.26 30.12
C TYR A 420 -4.92 -20.21 29.30
N PRO A 421 -4.87 -20.85 28.11
CA PRO A 421 -6.04 -21.16 27.26
C PRO A 421 -6.46 -22.63 27.15
N ASN A 422 -5.67 -23.58 27.64
CA ASN A 422 -5.81 -24.98 27.28
C ASN A 422 -5.33 -25.97 28.35
N THR A 423 -5.19 -25.52 29.60
CA THR A 423 -4.62 -26.35 30.68
C THR A 423 -5.62 -26.55 31.81
N ALA A 424 -5.74 -27.78 32.30
CA ALA A 424 -6.45 -28.11 33.52
C ALA A 424 -5.46 -28.64 34.57
N ILE A 425 -5.50 -28.10 35.80
CA ILE A 425 -4.79 -28.68 36.94
C ILE A 425 -5.84 -29.33 37.85
N VAL A 426 -5.79 -30.66 37.92
CA VAL A 426 -6.75 -31.49 38.66
C VAL A 426 -6.09 -31.92 39.97
N THR A 427 -6.56 -31.38 41.09
CA THR A 427 -6.08 -31.71 42.44
C THR A 427 -6.91 -32.85 43.00
N THR A 428 -6.27 -34.00 43.25
CA THR A 428 -6.85 -35.22 43.81
C THR A 428 -5.72 -36.10 44.34
N ASP A 429 -5.96 -36.86 45.41
CA ASP A 429 -4.97 -37.82 45.91
C ASP A 429 -4.84 -39.02 44.96
N LEU A 430 -3.60 -39.43 44.70
CA LEU A 430 -3.20 -40.54 43.84
C LEU A 430 -2.25 -41.49 44.58
N THR A 431 -2.24 -42.76 44.21
CA THR A 431 -1.18 -43.68 44.62
C THR A 431 0.10 -43.43 43.82
N ALA A 432 1.26 -43.84 44.32
CA ALA A 432 2.47 -43.87 43.50
C ALA A 432 2.39 -45.05 42.51
N GLY A 433 2.56 -44.79 41.21
CA GLY A 433 2.43 -45.81 40.16
C GLY A 433 1.90 -45.27 38.83
N GLU A 434 1.67 -46.19 37.88
CA GLU A 434 1.00 -45.88 36.61
C GLU A 434 -0.52 -45.80 36.81
N HIS A 435 -1.13 -44.77 36.24
CA HIS A 435 -2.56 -44.48 36.24
C HIS A 435 -3.08 -44.24 34.83
N THR A 436 -4.36 -44.50 34.60
CA THR A 436 -5.05 -44.19 33.34
C THR A 436 -6.04 -43.04 33.55
N LEU A 437 -5.77 -41.88 32.96
CA LEU A 437 -6.71 -40.77 32.88
C LEU A 437 -7.67 -40.99 31.71
N ARG A 438 -8.97 -40.93 31.96
CA ARG A 438 -10.02 -40.88 30.93
C ARG A 438 -10.64 -39.49 30.91
N VAL A 439 -10.59 -38.81 29.77
CA VAL A 439 -11.12 -37.45 29.57
C VAL A 439 -12.34 -37.49 28.65
N SER A 440 -13.37 -36.67 28.95
CA SER A 440 -14.61 -36.62 28.18
C SER A 440 -15.32 -35.28 28.34
N GLY A 441 -16.02 -34.80 27.31
CA GLY A 441 -16.99 -33.70 27.40
C GLY A 441 -16.40 -32.29 27.52
N VAL A 442 -15.08 -32.13 27.60
CA VAL A 442 -14.40 -30.84 27.38
C VAL A 442 -14.70 -30.36 25.97
N GLN A 443 -15.02 -29.08 25.80
CA GLN A 443 -15.31 -28.47 24.49
C GLN A 443 -14.31 -27.38 24.14
N ASP A 444 -14.02 -27.24 22.85
CA ASP A 444 -13.31 -26.10 22.28
C ASP A 444 -14.22 -24.84 22.20
N TYR A 445 -13.72 -23.78 21.57
CA TYR A 445 -14.53 -22.59 21.30
C TYR A 445 -15.51 -22.75 20.11
N SER A 446 -15.35 -23.74 19.22
CA SER A 446 -16.30 -24.00 18.12
C SER A 446 -17.57 -24.77 18.54
N GLY A 447 -17.50 -25.51 19.66
CA GLY A 447 -18.55 -26.40 20.17
C GLY A 447 -18.27 -27.90 19.98
N LEU A 448 -17.11 -28.28 19.45
CA LEU A 448 -16.67 -29.67 19.32
C LEU A 448 -16.16 -30.20 20.66
N ALA A 449 -16.51 -31.45 20.97
CA ALA A 449 -16.37 -32.03 22.31
C ALA A 449 -15.52 -33.30 22.31
N ILE A 450 -14.66 -33.46 23.31
CA ILE A 450 -13.85 -34.68 23.53
C ILE A 450 -14.79 -35.88 23.74
N VAL A 451 -14.84 -36.77 22.74
CA VAL A 451 -15.34 -38.14 22.89
C VAL A 451 -14.37 -38.89 23.80
N PRO A 452 -14.84 -39.72 24.76
CA PRO A 452 -13.99 -40.42 25.73
C PRO A 452 -12.66 -40.96 25.19
N VAL A 453 -11.57 -40.37 25.65
CA VAL A 453 -10.19 -40.76 25.33
C VAL A 453 -9.44 -41.12 26.60
N GLU A 454 -8.54 -42.10 26.51
CA GLU A 454 -7.72 -42.56 27.64
C GLU A 454 -6.24 -42.23 27.39
N SER A 455 -5.52 -41.90 28.46
CA SER A 455 -4.11 -41.53 28.45
C SER A 455 -3.44 -42.02 29.72
N LYS A 456 -2.28 -42.67 29.59
CA LYS A 456 -1.50 -43.15 30.73
C LYS A 456 -0.58 -42.06 31.27
N PHE A 457 -0.41 -42.02 32.59
CA PHE A 457 0.55 -41.16 33.26
C PHE A 457 1.06 -41.84 34.53
N THR A 458 2.25 -41.48 35.00
CA THR A 458 2.85 -42.05 36.21
C THR A 458 2.91 -40.98 37.29
N ALA A 459 2.35 -41.28 38.46
CA ALA A 459 2.48 -40.45 39.66
C ALA A 459 3.65 -40.96 40.52
N THR A 460 4.54 -40.05 40.89
CA THR A 460 5.64 -40.29 41.83
C THR A 460 5.50 -39.35 43.02
N GLU A 461 6.01 -39.74 44.18
CA GLU A 461 6.13 -38.80 45.29
C GLU A 461 7.10 -37.68 44.90
N ASP A 462 6.73 -36.44 45.25
CA ASP A 462 7.53 -35.25 45.00
C ASP A 462 7.70 -34.50 46.32
N THR A 463 8.95 -34.19 46.63
CA THR A 463 9.43 -33.60 47.88
C THR A 463 10.30 -32.36 47.64
N ALA A 464 10.46 -31.94 46.39
CA ALA A 464 11.19 -30.73 46.03
C ALA A 464 10.24 -29.53 46.05
N ALA A 465 10.75 -28.37 46.46
CA ALA A 465 10.03 -27.10 46.32
C ALA A 465 10.50 -26.37 45.05
N PRO A 466 9.64 -25.54 44.42
CA PRO A 466 9.94 -24.87 43.16
C PRO A 466 11.21 -24.01 43.19
N LYS A 467 12.00 -24.08 42.13
CA LYS A 467 13.26 -23.33 41.96
C LYS A 467 13.20 -22.42 40.75
N VAL A 468 13.81 -21.24 40.86
CA VAL A 468 13.91 -20.28 39.77
C VAL A 468 14.88 -20.79 38.71
N VAL A 469 14.43 -20.85 37.45
CA VAL A 469 15.24 -21.21 36.28
C VAL A 469 15.42 -20.04 35.30
N GLY A 470 14.61 -18.99 35.40
CA GLY A 470 14.70 -17.82 34.53
C GLY A 470 14.03 -16.58 35.11
N VAL A 471 14.47 -15.40 34.68
CA VAL A 471 13.88 -14.11 35.03
C VAL A 471 13.92 -13.19 33.82
N LYS A 472 12.82 -12.50 33.52
CA LYS A 472 12.72 -11.50 32.44
C LYS A 472 11.99 -10.25 32.93
N SER A 473 12.23 -9.12 32.28
CA SER A 473 11.58 -7.83 32.58
C SER A 473 11.51 -6.99 31.30
N ASN A 474 10.37 -6.31 31.10
CA ASN A 474 10.06 -5.53 29.90
C ASN A 474 9.94 -4.01 30.18
N ASP A 475 9.75 -3.62 31.44
CA ASP A 475 9.73 -2.23 31.92
C ASP A 475 10.14 -2.23 33.41
N LEU A 476 10.49 -1.06 33.97
CA LEU A 476 10.97 -0.92 35.35
C LEU A 476 9.94 -1.32 36.43
N LYS A 477 8.72 -1.72 36.08
CA LYS A 477 7.69 -2.15 37.04
C LYS A 477 7.20 -3.59 36.85
N GLU A 478 7.71 -4.33 35.86
CA GLU A 478 7.23 -5.67 35.54
C GLU A 478 8.38 -6.69 35.45
N VAL A 479 8.21 -7.82 36.15
CA VAL A 479 9.15 -8.96 36.15
C VAL A 479 8.38 -10.27 36.04
N THR A 480 8.81 -11.16 35.14
CA THR A 480 8.33 -12.55 35.09
C THR A 480 9.44 -13.47 35.57
N VAL A 481 9.14 -14.27 36.58
CA VAL A 481 10.01 -15.32 37.14
C VAL A 481 9.51 -16.67 36.66
N GLU A 482 10.41 -17.49 36.12
CA GLU A 482 10.12 -18.83 35.60
C GLU A 482 10.72 -19.89 36.52
N PHE A 483 9.93 -20.93 36.80
CA PHE A 483 10.26 -22.03 37.70
C PHE A 483 10.47 -23.36 36.95
N ASP A 484 11.19 -24.30 37.57
CA ASP A 484 11.38 -25.67 37.05
C ASP A 484 10.09 -26.52 37.05
N GLU A 485 9.07 -26.11 37.81
CA GLU A 485 7.80 -26.81 37.95
C GLU A 485 6.57 -25.87 38.05
N THR A 486 5.37 -26.46 38.01
CA THR A 486 4.08 -25.75 38.06
C THR A 486 3.81 -25.16 39.44
N VAL A 487 3.67 -23.82 39.51
CA VAL A 487 3.44 -23.12 40.77
C VAL A 487 1.95 -23.11 41.13
N LYS A 488 1.63 -23.49 42.37
CA LYS A 488 0.29 -23.44 42.97
C LYS A 488 -0.03 -22.07 43.53
N SER A 489 0.88 -21.52 44.35
CA SER A 489 0.70 -20.24 45.01
C SER A 489 2.03 -19.56 45.37
N VAL A 490 1.96 -18.25 45.62
CA VAL A 490 3.04 -17.42 46.18
C VAL A 490 2.39 -16.52 47.23
N ALA A 491 2.91 -16.48 48.45
CA ALA A 491 2.26 -15.73 49.54
C ALA A 491 2.45 -14.22 49.41
N SER A 492 3.66 -13.77 49.08
CA SER A 492 3.96 -12.36 48.78
C SER A 492 5.27 -12.23 47.99
N ALA A 493 5.45 -11.11 47.30
CA ALA A 493 6.71 -10.77 46.61
C ALA A 493 7.08 -9.30 46.78
N TYR A 494 8.38 -9.00 46.82
CA TYR A 494 8.93 -7.64 46.91
C TYR A 494 10.30 -7.53 46.22
N ALA A 495 10.72 -6.32 45.84
CA ALA A 495 11.99 -6.09 45.15
C ALA A 495 12.93 -5.16 45.94
N ASN A 496 14.16 -5.61 46.17
CA ASN A 496 15.25 -5.01 46.97
C ASN A 496 14.94 -4.75 48.45
N THR A 497 13.77 -4.17 48.75
CA THR A 497 13.31 -3.84 50.09
C THR A 497 11.85 -4.24 50.24
N THR A 498 11.45 -4.59 51.47
CA THR A 498 10.06 -4.96 51.78
C THR A 498 9.05 -3.83 51.57
N GLY A 499 9.51 -2.58 51.37
CA GLY A 499 8.67 -1.44 51.00
C GLY A 499 8.26 -1.38 49.52
N ASN A 500 8.91 -2.14 48.63
CA ASN A 500 8.50 -2.26 47.22
C ASN A 500 7.83 -3.62 46.96
N THR A 501 6.63 -3.79 47.51
CA THR A 501 5.80 -4.99 47.29
C THR A 501 5.22 -5.03 45.88
N ALA A 502 5.01 -6.25 45.38
CA ALA A 502 4.22 -6.48 44.18
C ALA A 502 2.74 -6.13 44.44
N GLN A 503 2.17 -5.29 43.57
CA GLN A 503 0.75 -4.95 43.52
C GLN A 503 -0.09 -6.13 43.01
N SER A 504 0.46 -6.90 42.07
CA SER A 504 -0.18 -8.11 41.53
C SER A 504 0.84 -9.24 41.37
N ILE A 505 0.40 -10.46 41.66
CA ILE A 505 1.12 -11.71 41.43
C ILE A 505 0.22 -12.59 40.55
N GLU A 506 0.57 -12.70 39.27
CA GLU A 506 -0.15 -13.53 38.30
C GLU A 506 0.61 -14.84 38.08
N ILE A 507 -0.04 -15.98 38.34
CA ILE A 507 0.57 -17.32 38.21
C ILE A 507 -0.02 -18.01 36.99
N ASN A 508 0.81 -18.27 35.99
CA ASN A 508 0.47 -18.99 34.76
C ASN A 508 1.41 -20.20 34.60
N ASP A 509 0.95 -21.36 35.05
CA ASP A 509 1.73 -22.61 35.11
C ASP A 509 3.04 -22.45 35.92
N ASN A 510 4.21 -22.51 35.26
CA ASN A 510 5.52 -22.33 35.90
C ASN A 510 6.01 -20.87 35.88
N LYS A 511 5.21 -19.91 35.38
CA LYS A 511 5.58 -18.49 35.25
C LYS A 511 4.79 -17.63 36.22
N VAL A 512 5.51 -16.80 36.98
CA VAL A 512 4.96 -15.85 37.94
C VAL A 512 5.29 -14.43 37.49
N THR A 513 4.29 -13.67 37.04
CA THR A 513 4.44 -12.26 36.66
C THR A 513 4.09 -11.36 37.84
N LEU A 514 5.01 -10.44 38.13
CA LEU A 514 4.99 -9.52 39.25
C LEU A 514 4.93 -8.08 38.73
N LYS A 515 3.99 -7.28 39.22
CA LYS A 515 3.91 -5.84 38.93
C LYS A 515 4.14 -5.03 40.20
N PHE A 516 5.07 -4.09 40.18
CA PHE A 516 5.51 -3.33 41.36
C PHE A 516 4.92 -1.92 41.42
N ASN A 517 4.60 -1.43 42.62
CA ASN A 517 4.13 -0.06 42.80
C ASN A 517 5.23 0.96 42.49
N ASN A 518 6.46 0.73 42.98
CA ASN A 518 7.62 1.59 42.73
C ASN A 518 8.52 0.98 41.64
N PRO A 519 9.19 1.81 40.82
CA PRO A 519 10.12 1.31 39.82
C PRO A 519 11.29 0.58 40.48
N LEU A 520 11.78 -0.44 39.78
CA LEU A 520 13.05 -1.11 40.00
C LEU A 520 14.20 -0.17 39.63
N ASN A 521 15.37 -0.43 40.20
CA ASN A 521 16.60 0.25 39.80
C ASN A 521 16.97 -0.16 38.37
N VAL A 522 17.60 0.73 37.60
CA VAL A 522 18.13 0.40 36.26
C VAL A 522 19.36 -0.52 36.29
N SER A 523 19.91 -0.76 37.48
CA SER A 523 20.97 -1.75 37.76
C SER A 523 20.37 -3.14 38.04
N GLU A 524 21.20 -4.10 38.47
CA GLU A 524 20.68 -5.34 39.06
C GLU A 524 19.79 -5.05 40.28
N ASN A 525 18.72 -5.82 40.40
CA ASN A 525 17.77 -5.87 41.52
C ASN A 525 17.64 -7.32 41.99
N THR A 526 17.29 -7.50 43.27
CA THR A 526 16.90 -8.80 43.81
C THR A 526 15.40 -8.80 44.08
N VAL A 527 14.66 -9.70 43.43
CA VAL A 527 13.24 -9.94 43.66
C VAL A 527 13.08 -11.14 44.57
N TYR A 528 12.36 -10.97 45.68
CA TYR A 528 12.09 -12.02 46.67
C TYR A 528 10.65 -12.50 46.53
N LEU A 529 10.46 -13.82 46.49
CA LEU A 529 9.14 -14.48 46.50
C LEU A 529 9.06 -15.38 47.73
N THR A 530 8.02 -15.18 48.54
CA THR A 530 7.85 -15.86 49.83
C THR A 530 6.82 -16.97 49.74
N ALA A 531 7.13 -18.11 50.36
CA ALA A 531 6.30 -19.32 50.37
C ALA A 531 5.71 -19.64 48.99
N VAL A 532 6.57 -19.73 47.98
CA VAL A 532 6.24 -20.33 46.68
C VAL A 532 5.95 -21.80 46.94
N SER A 533 4.83 -22.32 46.47
CA SER A 533 4.46 -23.73 46.63
C SER A 533 3.99 -24.37 45.34
N ASP A 534 4.25 -25.67 45.24
CA ASP A 534 3.78 -26.59 44.19
C ASP A 534 2.44 -27.25 44.58
N TYR A 535 2.01 -28.23 43.78
CA TYR A 535 0.80 -29.01 44.02
C TYR A 535 0.96 -30.22 44.97
N SER A 536 2.19 -30.69 45.19
CA SER A 536 2.57 -31.65 46.23
C SER A 536 2.49 -31.03 47.65
N ASN A 537 2.47 -29.70 47.72
CA ASN A 537 2.56 -28.83 48.90
C ASN A 537 3.96 -28.72 49.51
N ASN A 538 5.02 -28.92 48.74
CA ASN A 538 6.33 -28.45 49.17
C ASN A 538 6.35 -26.91 49.01
N SER A 539 7.24 -26.23 49.76
CA SER A 539 7.31 -24.78 49.68
C SER A 539 8.66 -24.23 50.12
N ALA A 540 9.11 -23.19 49.43
CA ALA A 540 10.31 -22.43 49.76
C ALA A 540 10.06 -20.93 49.57
N SER A 541 10.90 -20.11 50.21
CA SER A 541 11.08 -18.72 49.77
C SER A 541 12.32 -18.66 48.89
N VAL A 542 12.24 -17.94 47.78
CA VAL A 542 13.29 -17.85 46.77
C VAL A 542 13.61 -16.39 46.46
N ASP A 543 14.80 -16.14 45.94
CA ASP A 543 15.15 -14.87 45.34
C ASP A 543 15.62 -15.04 43.88
N ALA A 544 15.50 -13.94 43.14
CA ALA A 544 15.66 -13.90 41.69
C ALA A 544 16.31 -12.58 41.29
N LYS A 545 17.46 -12.64 40.60
CA LYS A 545 18.19 -11.44 40.14
C LYS A 545 17.69 -10.98 38.78
N VAL A 546 17.51 -9.67 38.61
CA VAL A 546 17.08 -9.06 37.34
C VAL A 546 17.67 -7.67 37.15
N THR A 547 18.20 -7.42 35.95
CA THR A 547 18.45 -6.04 35.46
C THR A 547 17.32 -5.69 34.50
N PRO A 548 16.40 -4.78 34.84
CA PRO A 548 15.22 -4.49 34.05
C PRO A 548 15.56 -3.69 32.79
N THR A 549 14.76 -3.87 31.75
CA THR A 549 14.86 -3.10 30.50
C THR A 549 13.86 -1.94 30.48
N LEU A 550 14.02 -1.01 29.54
CA LEU A 550 13.07 0.06 29.29
C LEU A 550 12.18 -0.28 28.09
N ASP A 551 10.87 -0.05 28.22
CA ASP A 551 9.95 -0.09 27.08
C ASP A 551 10.13 1.15 26.20
N THR A 552 10.75 0.97 25.04
CA THR A 552 10.99 2.04 24.05
C THR A 552 10.00 2.02 22.87
N VAL A 553 8.94 1.19 22.93
CA VAL A 553 8.02 1.01 21.80
C VAL A 553 6.91 2.06 21.88
N ARG A 554 6.82 2.95 20.89
CA ARG A 554 5.79 4.00 20.85
C ARG A 554 4.38 3.44 20.64
N PRO A 555 3.33 4.10 21.18
CA PRO A 555 1.97 3.85 20.72
C PRO A 555 1.83 4.26 19.24
N ALA A 556 0.94 3.58 18.53
CA ALA A 556 0.57 3.83 17.15
C ALA A 556 -0.95 3.74 17.01
N VAL A 557 -1.53 4.48 16.06
CA VAL A 557 -2.94 4.30 15.70
C VAL A 557 -3.08 3.07 14.81
N VAL A 558 -4.07 2.22 15.12
CA VAL A 558 -4.27 0.90 14.49
C VAL A 558 -5.59 0.79 13.74
N ASP A 559 -6.58 1.61 14.11
CA ASP A 559 -7.84 1.79 13.37
C ASP A 559 -8.37 3.21 13.62
N THR A 560 -9.17 3.74 12.69
CA THR A 560 -9.92 4.98 12.88
C THR A 560 -11.28 4.87 12.21
N LYS A 561 -12.33 4.67 13.00
CA LYS A 561 -13.72 4.59 12.53
C LYS A 561 -14.35 5.96 12.59
N PHE A 562 -15.11 6.34 11.56
CA PHE A 562 -15.84 7.60 11.51
C PHE A 562 -17.34 7.32 11.34
N LYS A 563 -18.18 7.86 12.23
CA LYS A 563 -19.62 7.57 12.28
C LYS A 563 -20.43 8.73 12.82
N MET A 564 -21.71 8.78 12.46
CA MET A 564 -22.69 9.61 13.16
C MET A 564 -23.26 8.88 14.38
N GLU A 565 -23.33 9.57 15.52
CA GLU A 565 -23.96 9.11 16.75
C GLU A 565 -24.71 10.27 17.42
N ASN A 566 -26.01 10.09 17.69
CA ASN A 566 -26.88 11.13 18.29
C ASN A 566 -26.79 12.51 17.58
N GLY A 567 -26.66 12.51 16.25
CA GLY A 567 -26.56 13.72 15.44
C GLY A 567 -25.17 14.37 15.38
N ASN A 568 -24.15 13.79 16.03
CA ASN A 568 -22.76 14.28 15.97
C ASN A 568 -21.84 13.32 15.21
N TYR A 569 -20.84 13.89 14.54
CA TYR A 569 -19.74 13.16 13.92
C TYR A 569 -18.73 12.73 14.99
N ILE A 570 -18.50 11.42 15.08
CA ILE A 570 -17.61 10.79 16.05
C ILE A 570 -16.48 10.07 15.31
N ALA A 571 -15.24 10.34 15.70
CA ALA A 571 -14.08 9.53 15.34
C ALA A 571 -13.72 8.60 16.52
N GLU A 572 -13.61 7.29 16.28
CA GLU A 572 -13.12 6.30 17.23
C GLU A 572 -11.74 5.82 16.77
N ILE A 573 -10.71 6.21 17.52
CA ILE A 573 -9.31 5.98 17.20
C ILE A 573 -8.81 4.87 18.13
N GLN A 574 -8.47 3.71 17.56
CA GLN A 574 -7.88 2.62 18.34
C GLN A 574 -6.35 2.73 18.31
N PHE A 575 -5.70 2.36 19.43
CA PHE A 575 -4.26 2.43 19.61
C PHE A 575 -3.64 1.05 19.89
N SER A 576 -2.35 0.90 19.53
CA SER A 576 -1.58 -0.32 19.77
C SER A 576 -1.34 -0.61 21.25
N LYS A 577 -1.07 0.43 22.06
CA LYS A 577 -0.74 0.35 23.50
C LYS A 577 -1.81 1.01 24.35
N SER A 578 -1.86 0.63 25.63
CA SER A 578 -2.62 1.38 26.63
C SER A 578 -2.04 2.79 26.80
N LEU A 579 -2.91 3.78 27.01
CA LEU A 579 -2.57 5.20 27.01
C LEU A 579 -2.68 5.83 28.41
N LYS A 580 -1.83 6.81 28.70
CA LYS A 580 -2.00 7.68 29.87
C LYS A 580 -3.26 8.54 29.67
N LEU A 581 -4.16 8.46 30.64
CA LEU A 581 -5.52 9.00 30.57
C LEU A 581 -5.54 10.51 30.28
N ASP A 582 -4.67 11.28 30.93
CA ASP A 582 -4.48 12.72 30.71
C ASP A 582 -4.11 13.05 29.25
N SER A 583 -3.17 12.30 28.67
CA SER A 583 -2.76 12.49 27.27
C SER A 583 -3.83 12.03 26.27
N ALA A 584 -4.56 10.96 26.57
CA ALA A 584 -5.61 10.43 25.70
C ALA A 584 -6.89 11.28 25.72
N GLN A 585 -7.15 11.99 26.84
CA GLN A 585 -8.32 12.84 27.01
C GLN A 585 -8.03 14.33 26.77
N ASN A 586 -6.81 14.74 26.46
CA ASN A 586 -6.49 16.13 26.13
C ASN A 586 -7.10 16.52 24.76
N PRO A 587 -8.03 17.48 24.67
CA PRO A 587 -8.57 17.95 23.39
C PRO A 587 -7.52 18.50 22.43
N GLU A 588 -6.44 19.11 22.92
CA GLU A 588 -5.41 19.74 22.08
C GLU A 588 -4.62 18.74 21.23
N ASN A 589 -4.61 17.46 21.64
CA ASN A 589 -3.99 16.35 20.92
C ASN A 589 -4.74 15.94 19.64
N TYR A 590 -5.90 16.54 19.38
CA TYR A 590 -6.78 16.23 18.24
C TYR A 590 -7.08 17.52 17.47
N VAL A 591 -6.81 17.55 16.15
CA VAL A 591 -7.03 18.73 15.29
C VAL A 591 -7.73 18.32 14.00
N LEU A 592 -8.94 18.85 13.76
CA LEU A 592 -9.66 18.67 12.50
C LEU A 592 -9.33 19.77 11.48
N LYS A 593 -8.99 19.34 10.28
CA LYS A 593 -8.76 20.18 9.08
C LYS A 593 -9.65 19.73 7.93
N ASP A 594 -9.94 20.63 7.00
CA ASP A 594 -10.61 20.31 5.74
C ASP A 594 -9.65 19.70 4.71
N ALA A 595 -10.14 19.45 3.50
CA ALA A 595 -9.37 18.88 2.39
C ALA A 595 -8.23 19.80 1.91
N ASP A 596 -8.34 21.11 2.12
CA ASP A 596 -7.31 22.10 1.79
C ASP A 596 -6.27 22.27 2.92
N GLY A 597 -6.42 21.51 4.01
CA GLY A 597 -5.54 21.54 5.18
C GLY A 597 -5.80 22.72 6.11
N LYS A 598 -6.87 23.49 5.90
CA LYS A 598 -7.27 24.61 6.76
C LYS A 598 -8.05 24.08 7.97
N VAL A 599 -7.88 24.76 9.10
CA VAL A 599 -8.56 24.43 10.37
C VAL A 599 -10.08 24.58 10.22
N VAL A 600 -10.83 23.56 10.64
CA VAL A 600 -12.30 23.59 10.59
C VAL A 600 -12.86 24.36 11.79
N THR A 601 -13.63 25.41 11.52
CA THR A 601 -14.42 26.13 12.52
C THR A 601 -15.90 25.77 12.37
N ALA A 602 -16.39 24.87 13.21
CA ALA A 602 -17.78 24.38 13.19
C ALA A 602 -18.30 24.16 14.61
N SER A 603 -19.62 24.06 14.80
CA SER A 603 -20.20 23.75 16.12
C SER A 603 -19.66 22.42 16.64
N GLY A 604 -19.15 22.41 17.88
CA GLY A 604 -18.42 21.29 18.49
C GLY A 604 -16.90 21.38 18.38
N LEU A 605 -16.35 22.35 17.63
CA LEU A 605 -14.91 22.61 17.49
C LEU A 605 -14.55 24.03 17.96
N THR A 606 -13.31 24.18 18.44
CA THR A 606 -12.69 25.48 18.74
C THR A 606 -12.22 26.18 17.47
N SER A 607 -11.83 27.46 17.56
CA SER A 607 -11.19 28.19 16.45
C SER A 607 -9.84 27.60 15.98
N LYS A 608 -9.26 26.66 16.75
CA LYS A 608 -8.06 25.89 16.40
C LYS A 608 -8.36 24.48 15.86
N GLY A 609 -9.64 24.11 15.73
CA GLY A 609 -10.06 22.79 15.22
C GLY A 609 -9.99 21.65 16.24
N HIS A 610 -9.72 21.96 17.52
CA HIS A 610 -9.82 21.00 18.62
C HIS A 610 -11.28 20.73 18.98
N PRO A 611 -11.65 19.50 19.39
CA PRO A 611 -12.98 19.20 19.93
C PRO A 611 -13.25 20.00 21.21
N VAL A 612 -14.48 20.52 21.35
CA VAL A 612 -14.92 21.23 22.58
C VAL A 612 -15.29 20.25 23.69
N ILE A 613 -15.68 19.02 23.32
CA ILE A 613 -16.00 17.93 24.26
C ILE A 613 -14.75 17.10 24.48
N THR A 614 -14.38 16.90 25.75
CA THR A 614 -13.26 16.04 26.18
C THR A 614 -13.35 14.64 25.55
N PRO A 615 -12.32 14.19 24.80
CA PRO A 615 -12.23 12.82 24.31
C PRO A 615 -12.36 11.77 25.42
N VAL A 616 -12.98 10.63 25.10
CA VAL A 616 -13.22 9.54 26.06
C VAL A 616 -12.34 8.36 25.72
N TYR A 617 -11.42 7.99 26.62
CA TYR A 617 -10.56 6.82 26.49
C TYR A 617 -11.18 5.58 27.15
N THR A 618 -11.11 4.43 26.48
CA THR A 618 -11.51 3.12 26.99
C THR A 618 -10.31 2.17 26.91
N ASP A 619 -9.78 1.74 28.06
CA ASP A 619 -8.53 0.99 28.11
C ASP A 619 -8.67 -0.47 27.61
N ASN A 620 -9.78 -1.14 27.95
CA ASN A 620 -10.05 -2.54 27.58
C ASN A 620 -9.93 -2.83 26.07
N ASN A 621 -10.19 -1.83 25.22
CA ASN A 621 -10.05 -1.92 23.77
C ASN A 621 -9.10 -0.84 23.20
N LYS A 622 -8.34 -0.14 24.05
CA LYS A 622 -7.37 0.91 23.71
C LYS A 622 -7.91 1.97 22.76
N THR A 623 -9.17 2.40 22.92
CA THR A 623 -9.86 3.29 21.97
C THR A 623 -10.16 4.66 22.57
N VAL A 624 -9.87 5.74 21.84
CA VAL A 624 -10.31 7.10 22.15
C VAL A 624 -11.48 7.49 21.24
N LYS A 625 -12.58 7.94 21.84
CA LYS A 625 -13.75 8.50 21.15
C LYS A 625 -13.68 10.03 21.16
N VAL A 626 -13.59 10.63 19.97
CA VAL A 626 -13.49 12.08 19.74
C VAL A 626 -14.80 12.58 19.12
N ASN A 627 -15.45 13.57 19.72
CA ASN A 627 -16.66 14.19 19.19
C ASN A 627 -16.31 15.48 18.42
N LEU A 628 -16.63 15.50 17.13
CA LEU A 628 -16.33 16.59 16.20
C LEU A 628 -17.56 17.48 15.89
N GLY A 629 -18.65 17.30 16.65
CA GLY A 629 -19.88 18.09 16.53
C GLY A 629 -20.79 17.68 15.37
N SER A 630 -21.85 18.44 15.14
CA SER A 630 -22.92 18.10 14.19
C SER A 630 -22.84 18.84 12.84
N SER A 631 -22.08 19.93 12.76
CA SER A 631 -22.13 20.89 11.65
C SER A 631 -21.09 20.66 10.53
N LEU A 632 -20.48 19.47 10.45
CA LEU A 632 -19.60 19.14 9.33
C LEU A 632 -20.42 18.95 8.04
N LYS A 633 -19.89 19.47 6.92
CA LYS A 633 -20.47 19.31 5.59
C LYS A 633 -20.52 17.82 5.26
N SER A 634 -21.70 17.33 4.92
CA SER A 634 -22.00 15.90 4.87
C SER A 634 -21.39 15.16 3.67
N ASP A 635 -21.02 15.89 2.61
CA ASP A 635 -20.35 15.40 1.41
C ASP A 635 -18.82 15.64 1.42
N ALA A 636 -18.29 16.31 2.43
CA ALA A 636 -16.88 16.70 2.49
C ALA A 636 -15.96 15.62 3.09
N THR A 637 -14.67 15.73 2.74
CA THR A 637 -13.58 14.97 3.36
C THR A 637 -12.75 15.90 4.24
N TYR A 638 -12.36 15.37 5.40
CA TYR A 638 -11.59 16.05 6.43
C TYR A 638 -10.33 15.26 6.76
N THR A 639 -9.39 15.88 7.46
CA THR A 639 -8.24 15.21 8.06
C THR A 639 -8.19 15.47 9.56
N LEU A 640 -8.12 14.41 10.36
CA LEU A 640 -7.94 14.47 11.81
C LEU A 640 -6.50 14.14 12.15
N THR A 641 -5.76 15.13 12.63
CA THR A 641 -4.40 14.93 13.16
C THR A 641 -4.48 14.54 14.63
N VAL A 642 -3.72 13.51 15.00
CA VAL A 642 -3.56 12.99 16.36
C VAL A 642 -2.08 13.07 16.74
N SER A 643 -1.76 13.74 17.82
CA SER A 643 -0.38 13.93 18.32
C SER A 643 -0.36 14.00 19.84
N GLY A 644 0.82 14.01 20.48
CA GLY A 644 0.94 14.26 21.94
C GLY A 644 0.35 13.18 22.88
N VAL A 645 -0.27 12.14 22.34
CA VAL A 645 -0.77 10.96 23.07
C VAL A 645 0.41 10.11 23.56
N ILE A 646 0.36 9.63 24.80
CA ILE A 646 1.47 8.94 25.49
C ILE A 646 1.01 7.58 26.01
N ASP A 647 1.84 6.55 25.89
CA ASP A 647 1.55 5.23 26.46
C ASP A 647 1.75 5.16 28.00
N THR A 648 1.30 4.05 28.60
CA THR A 648 1.41 3.77 30.04
C THR A 648 2.77 3.24 30.49
N ALA A 649 3.82 3.21 29.66
CA ALA A 649 5.15 2.80 30.11
C ALA A 649 5.67 3.75 31.20
N TYR A 650 6.57 3.26 32.07
CA TYR A 650 7.13 4.08 33.15
C TYR A 650 7.75 5.37 32.59
N ILE A 651 8.62 5.23 31.59
CA ILE A 651 9.04 6.34 30.71
C ILE A 651 8.12 6.35 29.49
N GLY A 652 6.96 6.98 29.64
CA GLY A 652 5.89 6.93 28.64
C GLY A 652 6.31 7.42 27.26
N ASN A 653 6.11 6.61 26.24
CA ASN A 653 6.49 6.91 24.86
C ASN A 653 5.38 7.72 24.16
N VAL A 654 5.78 8.78 23.45
CA VAL A 654 4.85 9.64 22.71
C VAL A 654 4.58 9.08 21.30
N LEU A 655 3.30 9.08 20.90
CA LEU A 655 2.82 8.82 19.54
C LEU A 655 3.55 9.69 18.50
N LEU A 656 3.99 9.09 17.39
CA LEU A 656 4.39 9.86 16.20
C LEU A 656 3.13 10.47 15.55
N PRO A 657 3.13 11.77 15.19
CA PRO A 657 1.95 12.43 14.63
C PRO A 657 1.30 11.63 13.51
N TYR A 658 0.02 11.32 13.68
CA TYR A 658 -0.78 10.49 12.79
C TYR A 658 -1.93 11.33 12.21
N THR A 659 -2.28 11.09 10.94
CA THR A 659 -3.39 11.77 10.28
C THR A 659 -4.36 10.75 9.70
N ALA A 660 -5.60 10.76 10.17
CA ALA A 660 -6.69 10.01 9.56
C ALA A 660 -7.44 10.87 8.55
N THR A 661 -7.80 10.29 7.41
CA THR A 661 -8.78 10.89 6.47
C THR A 661 -10.18 10.50 6.91
N LEU A 662 -11.02 11.49 7.20
CA LEU A 662 -12.39 11.32 7.68
C LEU A 662 -13.38 11.80 6.62
N ASN A 663 -14.07 10.86 5.96
CA ASN A 663 -15.07 11.18 4.95
C ASN A 663 -16.46 11.30 5.59
N ALA A 664 -17.05 12.50 5.61
CA ALA A 664 -18.36 12.72 6.24
C ALA A 664 -19.48 11.95 5.53
N ASN A 665 -19.33 11.63 4.25
CA ASN A 665 -20.29 10.81 3.52
C ASN A 665 -20.27 9.35 4.01
N THR A 666 -19.11 8.77 4.34
CA THR A 666 -19.07 7.39 4.86
C THR A 666 -19.61 7.33 6.30
N ALA A 667 -19.38 8.36 7.12
CA ALA A 667 -19.88 8.45 8.50
C ALA A 667 -21.41 8.45 8.62
N GLN A 668 -22.12 9.07 7.67
CA GLN A 668 -23.59 9.08 7.62
C GLN A 668 -24.18 7.66 7.68
N ASN A 669 -25.38 7.54 8.25
CA ASN A 669 -26.21 6.37 8.03
C ASN A 669 -26.70 6.34 6.57
N GLY A 670 -26.91 5.14 6.01
CA GLY A 670 -27.53 5.02 4.71
C GLY A 670 -29.01 5.43 4.75
N SER A 671 -29.48 6.10 3.70
CA SER A 671 -30.84 6.61 3.55
C SER A 671 -31.23 6.68 2.08
N VAL A 672 -32.53 6.74 1.82
CA VAL A 672 -33.08 7.02 0.49
C VAL A 672 -33.11 8.54 0.31
N THR A 673 -32.39 9.06 -0.70
CA THR A 673 -32.34 10.50 -1.00
C THR A 673 -33.45 10.93 -1.94
N ARG A 674 -33.90 10.04 -2.83
CA ARG A 674 -34.92 10.34 -3.84
C ARG A 674 -35.62 9.06 -4.28
N VAL A 675 -36.93 9.16 -4.50
CA VAL A 675 -37.72 8.15 -5.20
C VAL A 675 -38.52 8.85 -6.29
N TRP A 676 -38.59 8.26 -7.48
CA TRP A 676 -39.50 8.69 -8.55
C TRP A 676 -40.01 7.47 -9.32
N SER A 677 -41.02 7.65 -10.17
CA SER A 677 -41.46 6.61 -11.10
C SER A 677 -41.67 7.16 -12.50
N ASP A 678 -41.46 6.33 -13.52
CA ASP A 678 -41.83 6.60 -14.90
C ASP A 678 -42.69 5.46 -15.47
N VAL A 679 -43.22 5.65 -16.67
CA VAL A 679 -43.84 4.58 -17.46
C VAL A 679 -43.19 4.58 -18.83
N THR A 680 -42.45 3.51 -19.12
CA THR A 680 -41.70 3.34 -20.38
C THR A 680 -42.17 2.07 -21.07
N ASN A 681 -42.60 2.18 -22.34
CA ASN A 681 -43.14 1.07 -23.13
C ASN A 681 -44.28 0.29 -22.44
N GLY A 682 -45.12 0.98 -21.65
CA GLY A 682 -46.23 0.39 -20.91
C GLY A 682 -45.86 -0.29 -19.58
N VAL A 683 -44.56 -0.40 -19.25
CA VAL A 683 -44.08 -0.89 -17.95
C VAL A 683 -43.79 0.30 -17.04
N ARG A 684 -44.25 0.24 -15.79
CA ARG A 684 -43.88 1.22 -14.76
C ARG A 684 -42.55 0.83 -14.13
N TYR A 685 -41.64 1.78 -14.04
CA TYR A 685 -40.41 1.62 -13.26
C TYR A 685 -40.41 2.56 -12.05
N VAL A 686 -39.88 2.07 -10.94
CA VAL A 686 -39.65 2.82 -9.70
C VAL A 686 -38.16 2.92 -9.48
N TYR A 687 -37.68 4.13 -9.26
CA TYR A 687 -36.26 4.41 -9.05
C TYR A 687 -36.05 4.77 -7.59
N VAL A 688 -35.11 4.10 -6.92
CA VAL A 688 -34.75 4.36 -5.53
C VAL A 688 -33.27 4.72 -5.47
N GLN A 689 -33.00 6.00 -5.21
CA GLN A 689 -31.65 6.53 -5.07
C GLN A 689 -31.31 6.67 -3.58
N PHE A 690 -30.09 6.27 -3.23
CA PHE A 690 -29.58 6.29 -1.87
C PHE A 690 -28.38 7.25 -1.73
N ASN A 691 -28.08 7.69 -0.51
CA ASN A 691 -26.89 8.51 -0.23
C ASN A 691 -25.57 7.70 -0.28
N LYS A 692 -25.61 6.36 -0.30
CA LYS A 692 -24.43 5.47 -0.34
C LYS A 692 -24.41 4.58 -1.59
N THR A 693 -23.20 4.16 -1.98
CA THR A 693 -22.98 3.02 -2.86
C THR A 693 -23.52 1.74 -2.22
N LEU A 694 -24.20 0.90 -2.98
CA LEU A 694 -24.96 -0.27 -2.50
C LEU A 694 -24.16 -1.58 -2.58
N ALA A 695 -24.40 -2.50 -1.65
CA ALA A 695 -24.01 -3.89 -1.81
C ALA A 695 -24.94 -4.62 -2.81
N THR A 696 -24.37 -5.38 -3.73
CA THR A 696 -25.11 -6.18 -4.74
C THR A 696 -25.05 -7.70 -4.50
N SER A 697 -24.59 -8.12 -3.32
CA SER A 697 -24.42 -9.53 -2.94
C SER A 697 -24.52 -9.75 -1.43
N GLY A 698 -24.77 -11.00 -1.02
CA GLY A 698 -24.94 -11.38 0.40
C GLY A 698 -26.20 -10.80 1.05
N ASP A 699 -26.34 -10.96 2.37
CA ASP A 699 -27.58 -10.63 3.11
C ASP A 699 -28.00 -9.15 2.99
N GLY A 700 -27.09 -8.26 2.59
CA GLY A 700 -27.35 -6.83 2.38
C GLY A 700 -27.72 -6.44 0.95
N ASN A 701 -27.76 -7.39 0.02
CA ASN A 701 -27.96 -7.15 -1.41
C ASN A 701 -29.16 -6.23 -1.69
N ALA A 702 -28.92 -5.15 -2.46
CA ALA A 702 -29.92 -4.18 -2.91
C ALA A 702 -30.67 -4.61 -4.20
N LEU A 703 -30.38 -5.78 -4.75
CA LEU A 703 -31.09 -6.38 -5.89
C LEU A 703 -32.09 -7.47 -5.47
N ASP A 704 -32.36 -7.59 -4.17
CA ASP A 704 -33.34 -8.51 -3.62
C ASP A 704 -34.74 -7.88 -3.61
N ALA A 705 -35.67 -8.47 -4.37
CA ALA A 705 -37.02 -7.96 -4.57
C ALA A 705 -37.86 -7.96 -3.28
N ALA A 706 -37.58 -8.88 -2.33
CA ALA A 706 -38.30 -8.96 -1.07
C ALA A 706 -38.02 -7.75 -0.15
N LYS A 707 -37.01 -6.93 -0.45
CA LYS A 707 -36.62 -5.77 0.34
C LYS A 707 -37.38 -4.50 0.00
N TYR A 708 -38.05 -4.44 -1.16
CA TYR A 708 -38.66 -3.21 -1.67
C TYR A 708 -40.19 -3.26 -1.62
N MET A 709 -40.74 -2.42 -0.75
CA MET A 709 -42.18 -2.30 -0.51
C MET A 709 -42.69 -0.91 -0.91
N VAL A 710 -43.96 -0.84 -1.32
CA VAL A 710 -44.69 0.42 -1.59
C VAL A 710 -45.98 0.48 -0.78
N THR A 711 -46.32 1.66 -0.26
CA THR A 711 -47.56 1.94 0.48
C THR A 711 -48.15 3.25 -0.02
N ASN A 712 -49.48 3.41 0.04
CA ASN A 712 -50.12 4.71 -0.17
C ASN A 712 -49.75 5.68 0.98
N VAL A 713 -49.83 6.99 0.76
CA VAL A 713 -49.66 8.02 1.81
C VAL A 713 -50.87 8.94 1.94
N ASP A 714 -51.04 9.53 3.12
CA ASP A 714 -51.95 10.64 3.34
C ASP A 714 -51.41 11.97 2.74
N ASN A 715 -52.17 13.05 2.87
CA ASN A 715 -51.76 14.37 2.37
C ASN A 715 -50.53 14.97 3.10
N ASN A 716 -50.11 14.40 4.24
CA ASN A 716 -48.92 14.79 4.98
C ASN A 716 -47.70 13.90 4.64
N GLY A 717 -47.88 12.89 3.78
CA GLY A 717 -46.83 11.93 3.42
C GLY A 717 -46.62 10.78 4.41
N ALA A 718 -47.55 10.56 5.34
CA ALA A 718 -47.53 9.43 6.26
C ALA A 718 -48.12 8.17 5.60
N PRO A 719 -47.48 6.99 5.72
CA PRO A 719 -47.96 5.76 5.08
C PRO A 719 -49.30 5.28 5.65
N ILE A 720 -50.22 4.88 4.76
CA ILE A 720 -51.57 4.41 5.08
C ILE A 720 -51.89 3.07 4.39
N GLY A 721 -52.47 2.14 5.15
CA GLY A 721 -52.81 0.80 4.66
C GLY A 721 -51.61 -0.16 4.55
N THR A 722 -51.83 -1.29 3.89
CA THR A 722 -50.86 -2.39 3.81
C THR A 722 -49.75 -2.09 2.80
N PRO A 723 -48.47 -2.38 3.11
CA PRO A 723 -47.38 -2.34 2.13
C PRO A 723 -47.44 -3.52 1.14
N TYR A 724 -47.10 -3.26 -0.12
CA TYR A 724 -47.01 -4.26 -1.20
C TYR A 724 -45.57 -4.40 -1.71
N GLN A 725 -45.10 -5.62 -1.96
CA GLN A 725 -43.80 -5.85 -2.61
C GLN A 725 -43.88 -5.40 -4.07
N ILE A 726 -42.91 -4.61 -4.55
CA ILE A 726 -42.98 -3.92 -5.85
C ILE A 726 -42.69 -4.87 -7.03
N ALA A 727 -41.56 -5.58 -6.94
CA ALA A 727 -41.08 -6.53 -7.93
C ALA A 727 -41.37 -7.97 -7.49
N LYS A 728 -41.69 -8.86 -8.43
CA LYS A 728 -41.94 -10.27 -8.13
C LYS A 728 -40.64 -11.05 -7.93
N GLU A 729 -39.66 -10.81 -8.79
CA GLU A 729 -38.41 -11.59 -8.87
C GLU A 729 -37.18 -10.65 -8.80
N ASN A 730 -36.02 -11.15 -8.37
CA ASN A 730 -34.80 -10.33 -8.22
C ASN A 730 -34.28 -9.76 -9.56
N ASN A 731 -34.59 -10.40 -10.69
CA ASN A 731 -34.22 -9.92 -12.03
C ASN A 731 -35.06 -8.72 -12.53
N ASP A 732 -36.17 -8.40 -11.84
CA ASP A 732 -36.94 -7.17 -12.07
C ASP A 732 -36.27 -5.93 -11.48
N ILE A 733 -35.21 -6.10 -10.68
CA ILE A 733 -34.40 -5.02 -10.10
C ILE A 733 -33.06 -4.91 -10.81
N THR A 734 -32.74 -3.69 -11.26
CA THR A 734 -31.51 -3.38 -11.98
C THR A 734 -30.74 -2.26 -11.28
N LEU A 735 -29.45 -2.45 -11.02
CA LEU A 735 -28.57 -1.36 -10.58
C LEU A 735 -28.28 -0.46 -11.79
N ILE A 736 -28.67 0.81 -11.74
CA ILE A 736 -28.46 1.77 -12.84
C ILE A 736 -27.37 2.80 -12.53
N SER A 737 -27.04 2.99 -11.26
CA SER A 737 -25.80 3.63 -10.80
C SER A 737 -25.38 2.96 -9.50
N THR A 738 -24.14 3.18 -9.05
CA THR A 738 -23.59 2.62 -7.79
C THR A 738 -24.50 2.81 -6.57
N ASN A 739 -25.34 3.85 -6.56
CA ASN A 739 -26.28 4.21 -5.49
C ASN A 739 -27.77 4.22 -5.88
N THR A 740 -28.14 3.74 -7.07
CA THR A 740 -29.53 3.81 -7.57
C THR A 740 -29.98 2.50 -8.19
N VAL A 741 -31.10 1.97 -7.70
CA VAL A 741 -31.81 0.84 -8.31
C VAL A 741 -33.02 1.31 -9.10
N ARG A 742 -33.31 0.60 -10.19
CA ARG A 742 -34.55 0.71 -10.97
C ARG A 742 -35.28 -0.63 -10.88
N ILE A 743 -36.53 -0.57 -10.41
CA ILE A 743 -37.39 -1.70 -10.07
C ILE A 743 -38.56 -1.70 -11.06
N ALA A 744 -38.77 -2.79 -11.80
CA ALA A 744 -39.99 -2.96 -12.58
C ALA A 744 -41.17 -3.30 -11.65
N VAL A 745 -42.31 -2.64 -11.84
CA VAL A 745 -43.54 -2.96 -11.08
C VAL A 745 -44.21 -4.17 -11.74
N THR A 746 -43.77 -5.36 -11.36
CA THR A 746 -44.25 -6.65 -11.91
C THR A 746 -45.23 -7.38 -10.99
N ASN A 747 -45.34 -6.95 -9.73
CA ASN A 747 -46.30 -7.50 -8.79
C ASN A 747 -47.63 -6.70 -8.82
N ASN A 748 -48.73 -7.31 -8.37
CA ASN A 748 -50.03 -6.66 -8.32
C ASN A 748 -50.14 -5.73 -7.09
N VAL A 749 -49.82 -4.45 -7.26
CA VAL A 749 -49.81 -3.44 -6.18
C VAL A 749 -51.02 -2.52 -6.26
N ALA A 750 -51.68 -2.26 -5.11
CA ALA A 750 -52.87 -1.39 -5.04
C ALA A 750 -52.50 0.11 -4.94
N ILE A 751 -51.68 0.59 -5.89
CA ILE A 751 -51.20 1.97 -5.99
C ILE A 751 -51.68 2.59 -7.30
N THR A 752 -52.73 3.42 -7.23
CA THR A 752 -53.33 4.10 -8.39
C THR A 752 -52.71 5.48 -8.64
N ASP A 753 -52.44 6.24 -7.58
CA ASP A 753 -51.75 7.53 -7.63
C ASP A 753 -50.33 7.39 -7.09
N TRP A 754 -49.35 7.30 -8.00
CA TRP A 754 -47.94 7.16 -7.62
C TRP A 754 -47.34 8.42 -7.03
N ALA A 755 -47.94 9.60 -7.16
CA ALA A 755 -47.51 10.80 -6.41
C ALA A 755 -47.94 10.73 -4.93
N LYS A 756 -48.87 9.82 -4.59
CA LYS A 756 -49.30 9.49 -3.23
C LYS A 756 -48.81 8.12 -2.78
N ALA A 757 -47.61 7.74 -3.20
CA ALA A 757 -46.95 6.52 -2.77
C ALA A 757 -45.66 6.80 -1.99
N LYS A 758 -45.30 5.89 -1.10
CA LYS A 758 -44.01 5.84 -0.39
C LYS A 758 -43.36 4.50 -0.63
N VAL A 759 -42.07 4.52 -0.96
CA VAL A 759 -41.26 3.32 -1.16
C VAL A 759 -40.29 3.16 0.00
N SER A 760 -40.22 1.95 0.55
CA SER A 760 -39.26 1.57 1.59
C SER A 760 -38.39 0.40 1.14
N ALA A 761 -37.13 0.45 1.55
CA ALA A 761 -36.10 -0.56 1.35
C ALA A 761 -35.59 -1.04 2.71
N SER A 762 -35.65 -2.35 2.95
CA SER A 762 -35.32 -2.97 4.25
C SER A 762 -34.05 -3.83 4.18
N TYR A 763 -33.22 -3.83 5.22
CA TYR A 763 -31.99 -4.63 5.32
C TYR A 763 -31.02 -4.45 4.13
N ILE A 764 -30.88 -3.21 3.66
CA ILE A 764 -29.89 -2.80 2.67
C ILE A 764 -28.54 -2.55 3.36
N LYS A 765 -27.44 -3.00 2.74
CA LYS A 765 -26.06 -2.60 3.11
C LYS A 765 -25.47 -1.65 2.07
N ASP A 766 -24.56 -0.77 2.49
CA ASP A 766 -23.62 -0.16 1.56
C ASP A 766 -22.56 -1.17 1.09
N SER A 767 -21.75 -0.78 0.11
CA SER A 767 -20.59 -1.56 -0.36
C SER A 767 -19.52 -1.81 0.70
N GLU A 768 -19.56 -1.11 1.84
CA GLU A 768 -18.68 -1.34 3.01
C GLU A 768 -19.27 -2.39 3.97
N GLY A 769 -20.47 -2.92 3.68
CA GLY A 769 -21.14 -3.96 4.44
C GLY A 769 -21.93 -3.45 5.66
N LYS A 770 -22.08 -2.12 5.81
CA LYS A 770 -22.83 -1.49 6.91
C LYS A 770 -24.30 -1.35 6.53
N TYR A 771 -25.18 -1.81 7.42
CA TYR A 771 -26.62 -1.72 7.22
C TYR A 771 -27.14 -0.28 7.33
N PHE A 772 -28.17 0.03 6.55
CA PHE A 772 -28.91 1.28 6.61
C PHE A 772 -29.89 1.23 7.80
N ASN A 773 -29.44 1.71 8.96
CA ASN A 773 -30.13 1.51 10.24
C ASN A 773 -30.65 2.81 10.85
N SER A 774 -31.88 3.17 10.52
CA SER A 774 -32.69 4.24 11.16
C SER A 774 -33.48 3.75 12.38
N GLY A 775 -32.95 2.76 13.11
CA GLY A 775 -33.56 2.13 14.30
C GLY A 775 -34.31 0.83 14.01
N ASN A 776 -34.74 0.61 12.76
CA ASN A 776 -35.52 -0.56 12.32
C ASN A 776 -35.03 -1.16 10.98
N TYR A 777 -33.79 -0.88 10.59
CA TYR A 777 -33.19 -1.35 9.32
C TYR A 777 -33.99 -1.04 8.04
N THR A 778 -34.91 -0.06 8.10
CA THR A 778 -35.83 0.27 7.02
C THR A 778 -35.74 1.75 6.68
N VAL A 779 -35.34 2.06 5.45
CA VAL A 779 -35.25 3.42 4.92
C VAL A 779 -36.25 3.63 3.79
N GLY A 780 -36.67 4.85 3.52
CA GLY A 780 -37.65 5.11 2.48
C GLY A 780 -37.98 6.58 2.30
N SER A 781 -38.57 6.91 1.16
CA SER A 781 -39.03 8.26 0.83
C SER A 781 -40.32 8.21 0.01
N ASN A 782 -41.03 9.31 -0.01
CA ASN A 782 -42.21 9.47 -0.84
C ASN A 782 -41.78 9.59 -2.31
N VAL A 783 -42.60 9.07 -3.21
CA VAL A 783 -42.37 9.14 -4.65
C VAL A 783 -42.60 10.58 -5.11
N GLY A 784 -41.53 11.27 -5.48
CA GLY A 784 -41.56 12.64 -5.97
C GLY A 784 -41.58 12.74 -7.50
N SER A 785 -41.48 13.97 -8.01
CA SER A 785 -41.33 14.22 -9.45
C SER A 785 -40.07 13.55 -10.00
N SER A 786 -40.20 12.97 -11.20
CA SER A 786 -39.06 12.55 -12.01
C SER A 786 -38.24 13.74 -12.47
N GLU A 787 -38.82 14.95 -12.61
CA GLU A 787 -38.10 16.15 -13.03
C GLU A 787 -37.06 16.62 -11.99
N VAL A 788 -35.98 17.22 -12.49
CA VAL A 788 -34.99 17.92 -11.66
C VAL A 788 -35.58 19.27 -11.23
N LEU A 789 -35.49 19.59 -9.95
CA LEU A 789 -36.09 20.80 -9.37
C LEU A 789 -35.00 21.76 -8.90
N ALA A 790 -35.10 23.03 -9.29
CA ALA A 790 -34.29 24.10 -8.72
C ALA A 790 -34.78 24.48 -7.32
N THR A 791 -33.87 24.79 -6.40
CA THR A 791 -34.18 25.38 -5.10
C THR A 791 -34.38 26.88 -5.29
N THR A 792 -35.60 27.29 -5.66
CA THR A 792 -35.94 28.67 -6.07
C THR A 792 -35.69 29.74 -4.99
N ASN A 793 -35.52 29.33 -3.73
CA ASN A 793 -35.25 30.22 -2.60
C ASN A 793 -33.74 30.25 -2.22
N ASP A 794 -32.88 29.58 -3.00
CA ASP A 794 -31.42 29.48 -2.83
C ASP A 794 -30.73 29.80 -4.18
N VAL A 795 -31.09 30.97 -4.74
CA VAL A 795 -30.51 31.52 -5.97
C VAL A 795 -29.89 32.87 -5.64
N TYR A 796 -28.58 33.01 -5.83
CA TYR A 796 -27.82 34.20 -5.40
C TYR A 796 -26.93 34.75 -6.49
N ALA A 797 -26.86 36.07 -6.63
CA ALA A 797 -25.73 36.71 -7.31
C ALA A 797 -24.54 36.72 -6.36
N THR A 798 -23.41 36.12 -6.75
CA THR A 798 -22.19 36.02 -5.93
C THR A 798 -21.12 37.04 -6.33
N SER A 799 -21.31 37.67 -7.48
CA SER A 799 -20.47 38.74 -8.03
C SER A 799 -21.27 39.48 -9.10
N ARG A 800 -20.66 40.52 -9.68
CA ARG A 800 -21.24 41.27 -10.81
C ARG A 800 -21.30 40.51 -12.15
N ASN A 801 -20.90 39.24 -12.17
CA ASN A 801 -20.88 38.37 -13.35
C ASN A 801 -21.23 36.90 -13.05
N GLU A 802 -21.62 36.51 -11.83
CA GLU A 802 -21.95 35.12 -11.48
C GLU A 802 -23.27 35.01 -10.68
N VAL A 803 -24.12 34.07 -11.09
CA VAL A 803 -25.34 33.66 -10.35
C VAL A 803 -25.27 32.17 -10.03
N LYS A 804 -25.42 31.82 -8.76
CA LYS A 804 -25.47 30.46 -8.25
C LYS A 804 -26.92 29.99 -8.14
N VAL A 805 -27.21 28.77 -8.60
CA VAL A 805 -28.49 28.06 -8.40
C VAL A 805 -28.24 26.60 -8.00
N LYS A 806 -28.99 26.11 -7.01
CA LYS A 806 -28.92 24.73 -6.49
C LYS A 806 -30.11 23.88 -6.97
N PHE A 807 -29.87 22.59 -7.14
CA PHE A 807 -30.86 21.60 -7.61
C PHE A 807 -31.01 20.42 -6.63
N ASN A 808 -32.16 19.75 -6.68
CA ASN A 808 -32.47 18.59 -5.82
C ASN A 808 -31.64 17.33 -6.12
N THR A 809 -31.03 17.23 -7.31
CA THR A 809 -30.19 16.10 -7.74
C THR A 809 -28.96 16.59 -8.50
N ALA A 810 -27.96 15.72 -8.66
CA ALA A 810 -26.76 16.01 -9.42
C ALA A 810 -27.06 16.03 -10.92
N LEU A 811 -26.62 17.08 -11.60
CA LEU A 811 -26.78 17.25 -13.04
C LEU A 811 -25.68 16.51 -13.82
N SER A 812 -26.05 15.95 -14.97
CA SER A 812 -25.10 15.34 -15.93
C SER A 812 -24.82 16.25 -17.13
N ASN A 813 -25.81 17.05 -17.51
CA ASN A 813 -25.74 17.97 -18.63
C ASN A 813 -26.46 19.29 -18.29
N VAL A 814 -25.80 20.42 -18.54
CA VAL A 814 -26.36 21.77 -18.38
C VAL A 814 -26.37 22.43 -19.75
N ASN A 815 -27.55 22.78 -20.24
CA ASN A 815 -27.67 23.59 -21.43
C ASN A 815 -27.82 25.06 -21.03
N LEU A 816 -26.77 25.86 -21.27
CA LEU A 816 -26.77 27.31 -21.05
C LEU A 816 -27.95 28.03 -21.71
N GLY A 817 -28.42 27.53 -22.86
CA GLY A 817 -29.54 28.12 -23.60
C GLY A 817 -30.89 28.02 -22.91
N ASP A 818 -31.02 27.15 -21.90
CA ASP A 818 -32.22 27.03 -21.05
C ASP A 818 -32.37 28.21 -20.09
N PHE A 819 -31.25 28.80 -19.64
CA PHE A 819 -31.19 29.77 -18.55
C PHE A 819 -31.21 31.21 -19.07
N ASP A 820 -31.99 32.05 -18.40
CA ASP A 820 -32.17 33.47 -18.70
C ASP A 820 -32.19 34.30 -17.42
N LEU A 821 -31.33 35.32 -17.33
CA LEU A 821 -31.27 36.28 -16.24
C LEU A 821 -31.80 37.63 -16.74
N ASN A 822 -33.05 37.94 -16.45
CA ASN A 822 -33.73 39.18 -16.93
C ASN A 822 -33.53 39.47 -18.44
N GLY A 823 -33.60 38.45 -19.30
CA GLY A 823 -33.39 38.58 -20.75
C GLY A 823 -31.95 38.39 -21.22
N ILE A 824 -31.00 38.11 -20.31
CA ILE A 824 -29.58 37.94 -20.60
C ILE A 824 -29.18 36.48 -20.40
N ARG A 825 -28.53 35.90 -21.40
CA ARG A 825 -28.04 34.52 -21.35
C ARG A 825 -26.66 34.41 -20.71
N PRO A 826 -26.39 33.34 -19.95
CA PRO A 826 -25.05 33.05 -19.44
C PRO A 826 -24.09 32.66 -20.56
N THR A 827 -22.83 33.07 -20.42
CA THR A 827 -21.72 32.81 -21.36
C THR A 827 -21.03 31.48 -21.09
N SER A 828 -21.01 31.04 -19.84
CA SER A 828 -20.43 29.77 -19.40
C SER A 828 -21.01 29.35 -18.05
N TYR A 829 -20.65 28.16 -17.55
CA TYR A 829 -21.02 27.73 -16.20
C TYR A 829 -19.88 26.93 -15.56
N THR A 830 -19.91 26.85 -14.23
CA THR A 830 -19.10 25.92 -13.44
C THR A 830 -19.98 25.13 -12.48
N MET A 831 -19.58 23.90 -12.16
CA MET A 831 -20.30 23.01 -11.23
C MET A 831 -19.68 23.02 -9.84
N ALA A 832 -20.51 22.89 -8.82
CA ALA A 832 -20.12 22.71 -7.42
C ALA A 832 -21.10 21.74 -6.72
N ASP A 833 -20.85 21.42 -5.44
CA ASP A 833 -21.76 20.62 -4.58
C ASP A 833 -22.12 19.27 -5.24
N SER A 834 -21.10 18.51 -5.65
CA SER A 834 -21.25 17.23 -6.37
C SER A 834 -22.20 17.32 -7.58
N ASN A 835 -22.03 18.36 -8.40
CA ASN A 835 -22.86 18.73 -9.56
C ASN A 835 -24.33 19.09 -9.24
N LYS A 836 -24.67 19.36 -7.98
CA LYS A 836 -26.00 19.87 -7.57
C LYS A 836 -26.10 21.39 -7.60
N THR A 837 -24.98 22.10 -7.70
CA THR A 837 -24.95 23.56 -7.84
C THR A 837 -24.37 23.94 -9.19
N VAL A 838 -25.08 24.79 -9.93
CA VAL A 838 -24.56 25.48 -11.12
C VAL A 838 -24.24 26.92 -10.74
N VAL A 839 -23.03 27.37 -11.05
CA VAL A 839 -22.66 28.79 -11.06
C VAL A 839 -22.66 29.24 -12.52
N LEU A 840 -23.69 29.97 -12.91
CA LEU A 840 -23.87 30.58 -14.22
C LEU A 840 -23.01 31.84 -14.30
N LYS A 841 -22.22 31.98 -15.37
CA LYS A 841 -21.33 33.12 -15.59
C LYS A 841 -21.85 33.97 -16.74
N PHE A 842 -21.68 35.29 -16.61
CA PHE A 842 -22.14 36.31 -17.55
C PHE A 842 -20.95 37.17 -18.00
N ALA A 843 -21.18 38.16 -18.86
CA ALA A 843 -20.14 39.16 -19.16
C ALA A 843 -19.88 40.04 -17.92
N ASP A 844 -18.67 40.61 -17.81
CA ASP A 844 -18.33 41.46 -16.68
C ASP A 844 -19.26 42.67 -16.54
N ASN A 845 -19.70 42.94 -15.31
CA ASN A 845 -20.64 44.01 -14.96
C ASN A 845 -22.07 43.85 -15.54
N THR A 846 -22.43 42.67 -16.05
CA THR A 846 -23.83 42.35 -16.45
C THR A 846 -24.80 42.53 -15.30
N ILE A 847 -24.36 42.21 -14.07
CA ILE A 847 -25.17 42.24 -12.87
C ILE A 847 -24.85 43.56 -12.11
N ALA A 848 -25.91 44.24 -11.68
CA ALA A 848 -25.82 45.40 -10.80
C ALA A 848 -25.25 45.00 -9.40
N ASN A 849 -24.87 45.99 -8.58
CA ASN A 849 -24.44 45.71 -7.21
C ASN A 849 -25.63 45.23 -6.37
N ASP A 850 -26.74 45.96 -6.47
CA ASP A 850 -28.05 45.57 -5.94
C ASP A 850 -28.83 44.82 -7.03
N VAL A 851 -29.31 43.62 -6.71
CA VAL A 851 -30.06 42.73 -7.62
C VAL A 851 -31.56 42.68 -7.33
N ASP A 852 -32.12 43.65 -6.62
CA ASP A 852 -33.57 43.76 -6.45
C ASP A 852 -34.32 43.68 -7.80
N GLY A 853 -35.39 42.90 -7.83
CA GLY A 853 -36.16 42.60 -9.04
C GLY A 853 -35.46 41.73 -10.10
N TYR A 854 -34.24 41.22 -9.88
CA TYR A 854 -33.63 40.25 -10.81
C TYR A 854 -34.31 38.88 -10.71
N THR A 855 -34.57 38.25 -11.86
CA THR A 855 -35.14 36.91 -11.95
C THR A 855 -34.29 36.01 -12.83
N LEU A 856 -33.97 34.82 -12.31
CA LEU A 856 -33.40 33.72 -13.08
C LEU A 856 -34.53 32.78 -13.51
N LYS A 857 -34.56 32.44 -14.80
CA LYS A 857 -35.61 31.61 -15.41
C LYS A 857 -35.00 30.43 -16.14
N ALA A 858 -35.71 29.32 -16.15
CA ALA A 858 -35.46 28.20 -17.06
C ALA A 858 -36.75 27.89 -17.83
N THR A 859 -36.72 28.02 -19.15
CA THR A 859 -37.93 27.90 -20.00
C THR A 859 -37.75 26.80 -21.05
N ASN A 860 -38.64 25.81 -21.06
CA ASN A 860 -38.54 24.58 -21.86
C ASN A 860 -37.16 23.89 -21.79
N PRO A 861 -36.61 23.66 -20.59
CA PRO A 861 -35.22 23.27 -20.43
C PRO A 861 -34.90 21.85 -20.94
N SER A 862 -33.61 21.67 -21.26
CA SER A 862 -32.98 20.44 -21.76
C SER A 862 -31.81 19.97 -20.87
N THR A 863 -31.44 20.77 -19.87
CA THR A 863 -30.62 20.43 -18.70
C THR A 863 -31.22 19.23 -17.98
N GLN A 864 -30.38 18.26 -17.61
CA GLN A 864 -30.83 16.96 -17.11
C GLN A 864 -29.85 16.29 -16.13
N ASP A 865 -30.37 15.39 -15.29
CA ASP A 865 -29.58 14.54 -14.41
C ASP A 865 -28.95 13.34 -15.12
N SER A 866 -28.21 12.49 -14.39
CA SER A 866 -27.56 11.28 -14.91
C SER A 866 -28.52 10.19 -15.41
N PHE A 867 -29.82 10.33 -15.16
CA PHE A 867 -30.85 9.38 -15.55
C PHE A 867 -31.69 9.88 -16.73
N GLY A 868 -31.35 11.05 -17.29
CA GLY A 868 -32.07 11.68 -18.40
C GLY A 868 -33.33 12.45 -17.95
N ASN A 869 -33.54 12.61 -16.65
CA ASN A 869 -34.65 13.44 -16.17
C ASN A 869 -34.35 14.91 -16.45
N LYS A 870 -35.30 15.61 -17.08
CA LYS A 870 -35.16 17.03 -17.40
C LYS A 870 -35.44 17.92 -16.19
N LEU A 871 -34.83 19.11 -16.19
CA LEU A 871 -35.17 20.23 -15.33
C LEU A 871 -36.65 20.62 -15.51
N GLN A 872 -37.35 20.91 -14.42
CA GLN A 872 -38.64 21.56 -14.46
C GLN A 872 -38.46 23.05 -14.76
N ALA A 873 -39.31 23.62 -15.63
CA ALA A 873 -39.29 25.05 -15.89
C ALA A 873 -39.58 25.86 -14.61
N PHE A 874 -38.79 26.89 -14.33
CA PHE A 874 -38.90 27.68 -13.11
C PHE A 874 -38.64 29.17 -13.34
N THR A 875 -39.06 29.98 -12.38
CA THR A 875 -38.67 31.38 -12.21
C THR A 875 -38.32 31.58 -10.74
N ALA A 876 -37.14 32.12 -10.45
CA ALA A 876 -36.66 32.40 -9.11
C ALA A 876 -36.19 33.85 -9.02
N THR A 877 -36.49 34.53 -7.91
CA THR A 877 -35.85 35.80 -7.57
C THR A 877 -34.37 35.55 -7.29
N VAL A 878 -33.49 36.39 -7.83
CA VAL A 878 -32.07 36.34 -7.51
C VAL A 878 -31.85 37.14 -6.24
N LEU A 879 -31.40 36.47 -5.19
CA LEU A 879 -31.05 37.07 -3.91
C LEU A 879 -29.67 37.73 -4.02
N ASP A 880 -29.50 38.82 -3.28
CA ASP A 880 -28.24 39.53 -3.21
C ASP A 880 -27.25 38.82 -2.28
N GLY A 881 -26.15 38.35 -2.85
CA GLY A 881 -24.98 37.83 -2.15
C GLY A 881 -23.69 38.57 -2.54
N ILE A 882 -23.80 39.76 -3.15
CA ILE A 882 -22.66 40.57 -3.55
C ILE A 882 -22.18 41.34 -2.32
N ALA A 883 -20.89 41.20 -1.97
CA ALA A 883 -20.34 41.95 -0.85
C ALA A 883 -20.16 43.44 -1.22
N PRO A 884 -20.57 44.38 -0.35
CA PRO A 884 -20.38 45.79 -0.62
C PRO A 884 -18.92 46.16 -0.85
N THR A 885 -18.71 47.01 -1.85
CA THR A 885 -17.43 47.62 -2.21
C THR A 885 -17.49 49.11 -1.90
N VAL A 886 -16.33 49.75 -1.73
CA VAL A 886 -16.24 51.20 -1.53
C VAL A 886 -15.31 51.84 -2.55
N THR A 887 -15.51 53.12 -2.77
CA THR A 887 -14.64 54.00 -3.57
C THR A 887 -14.22 55.20 -2.73
N LEU A 888 -13.02 55.73 -2.95
CA LEU A 888 -12.57 56.94 -2.27
C LEU A 888 -13.34 58.16 -2.77
N LYS A 889 -13.89 58.97 -1.84
CA LYS A 889 -14.54 60.25 -2.14
C LYS A 889 -13.57 61.40 -1.92
N ASP A 890 -12.97 61.50 -0.73
CA ASP A 890 -11.88 62.43 -0.43
C ASP A 890 -11.09 62.03 0.82
N ILE A 891 -9.91 62.62 0.99
CA ILE A 891 -9.13 62.65 2.22
C ILE A 891 -8.73 64.11 2.47
N VAL A 892 -9.20 64.68 3.58
CA VAL A 892 -9.04 66.10 3.91
C VAL A 892 -8.35 66.22 5.26
N LYS A 893 -7.29 67.03 5.31
CA LYS A 893 -6.60 67.41 6.54
C LYS A 893 -7.03 68.81 6.98
N SER A 894 -7.32 68.98 8.25
CA SER A 894 -7.59 70.27 8.88
C SER A 894 -6.90 70.31 10.25
N GLY A 895 -5.81 71.08 10.35
CA GLY A 895 -4.91 71.03 11.50
C GLY A 895 -4.37 69.62 11.73
N ASN A 896 -4.57 69.10 12.94
CA ASN A 896 -4.17 67.74 13.34
C ASN A 896 -5.23 66.67 13.05
N THR A 897 -6.34 66.99 12.37
CA THR A 897 -7.40 66.02 12.04
C THR A 897 -7.33 65.66 10.57
N VAL A 898 -7.32 64.36 10.27
CA VAL A 898 -7.51 63.81 8.92
C VAL A 898 -8.88 63.12 8.87
N THR A 899 -9.68 63.53 7.90
CA THR A 899 -11.00 62.95 7.60
C THR A 899 -10.91 62.20 6.29
N PHE A 900 -11.18 60.90 6.34
CA PHE A 900 -11.33 60.03 5.18
C PHE A 900 -12.82 59.86 4.91
N THR A 901 -13.24 60.08 3.66
CA THR A 901 -14.61 59.82 3.24
C THR A 901 -14.59 58.84 2.07
N VAL A 902 -15.28 57.72 2.22
CA VAL A 902 -15.47 56.71 1.17
C VAL A 902 -16.96 56.51 0.90
N TYR A 903 -17.29 56.02 -0.28
CA TYR A 903 -18.65 55.83 -0.76
C TYR A 903 -18.88 54.37 -1.17
N ALA A 904 -19.86 53.72 -0.56
CA ALA A 904 -20.21 52.31 -0.80
C ALA A 904 -21.06 52.12 -2.07
N SER A 905 -20.99 50.93 -2.66
CA SER A 905 -21.83 50.50 -3.79
C SER A 905 -23.33 50.55 -3.46
N GLU A 906 -23.72 50.01 -2.31
CA GLU A 906 -25.10 50.01 -1.77
C GLU A 906 -25.21 50.56 -0.35
N ALA A 907 -26.46 50.69 0.11
CA ALA A 907 -26.79 51.19 1.43
C ALA A 907 -26.33 50.20 2.52
N LEU A 908 -25.54 50.70 3.45
CA LEU A 908 -25.01 49.97 4.60
C LEU A 908 -25.86 50.21 5.85
N LYS A 909 -25.83 49.23 6.75
CA LYS A 909 -26.27 49.35 8.13
C LYS A 909 -25.16 48.89 9.08
N GLN A 910 -25.21 49.44 10.28
CA GLN A 910 -24.45 48.98 11.42
C GLN A 910 -25.32 48.03 12.25
N ASP A 911 -24.79 46.88 12.63
CA ASP A 911 -25.46 46.00 13.58
C ASP A 911 -25.41 46.61 14.99
N GLY A 912 -26.59 46.82 15.59
CA GLY A 912 -26.77 47.47 16.89
C GLY A 912 -26.15 46.73 18.09
N ASN A 913 -25.70 45.48 17.91
CA ASN A 913 -24.94 44.74 18.92
C ASN A 913 -23.50 45.27 19.09
N TYR A 914 -22.98 46.06 18.13
CA TYR A 914 -21.61 46.58 18.16
C TYR A 914 -21.57 48.08 18.45
N GLY A 915 -21.05 48.43 19.63
CA GLY A 915 -20.83 49.83 20.02
C GLY A 915 -19.68 50.51 19.29
N THR A 916 -19.62 51.84 19.37
CA THR A 916 -18.70 52.72 18.62
C THR A 916 -17.23 52.29 18.65
N ALA A 917 -16.73 51.84 19.81
CA ALA A 917 -15.34 51.39 19.95
C ALA A 917 -15.01 50.14 19.11
N TYR A 918 -15.99 49.23 18.93
CA TYR A 918 -15.80 48.07 18.06
C TYR A 918 -15.74 48.50 16.59
N ILE A 919 -16.65 49.38 16.17
CA ILE A 919 -16.72 49.93 14.80
C ILE A 919 -15.45 50.70 14.45
N GLN A 920 -14.98 51.60 15.31
CA GLN A 920 -13.69 52.28 15.16
C GLN A 920 -12.54 51.27 15.06
N GLY A 921 -12.58 50.21 15.87
CA GLY A 921 -11.61 49.11 15.84
C GLY A 921 -11.69 48.17 14.63
N LEU A 922 -12.59 48.41 13.66
CA LEU A 922 -12.52 47.81 12.32
C LEU A 922 -11.62 48.61 11.38
N PHE A 923 -11.25 49.83 11.75
CA PHE A 923 -10.40 50.70 10.93
C PHE A 923 -9.00 50.82 11.54
N SER A 924 -8.02 51.09 10.68
CA SER A 924 -6.68 51.49 11.04
C SER A 924 -6.26 52.66 10.15
N VAL A 925 -5.44 53.56 10.70
CA VAL A 925 -4.89 54.70 9.96
C VAL A 925 -3.38 54.70 10.15
N ASP A 926 -2.65 54.75 9.05
CA ASP A 926 -1.21 55.04 9.01
C ASP A 926 -1.02 56.44 8.39
N ALA A 927 -0.17 57.27 8.99
CA ALA A 927 0.17 58.60 8.50
C ALA A 927 1.69 58.76 8.28
N GLY A 928 2.39 57.63 8.13
CA GLY A 928 3.82 57.53 7.87
C GLY A 928 4.69 57.57 9.13
N SER A 929 5.93 57.08 8.99
CA SER A 929 6.87 56.89 10.10
C SER A 929 7.02 58.14 10.99
N GLY A 930 6.94 57.95 12.31
CA GLY A 930 7.03 59.05 13.28
C GLY A 930 5.79 59.95 13.38
N VAL A 931 4.65 59.53 12.84
CA VAL A 931 3.32 60.12 13.13
C VAL A 931 2.49 59.11 13.91
N THR A 932 1.91 59.55 15.03
CA THR A 932 0.89 58.76 15.74
C THR A 932 -0.47 59.15 15.18
N ALA A 933 -1.22 58.18 14.62
CA ALA A 933 -2.59 58.37 14.17
C ALA A 933 -3.57 57.63 15.09
N THR A 934 -4.53 58.35 15.66
CA THR A 934 -5.56 57.81 16.56
C THR A 934 -6.93 58.06 15.96
N ILE A 935 -7.70 57.00 15.68
CA ILE A 935 -9.07 57.13 15.17
C ILE A 935 -9.98 57.70 16.26
N THR A 936 -10.68 58.78 15.92
CA THR A 936 -11.62 59.50 16.80
C THR A 936 -13.08 59.29 16.42
N GLY A 937 -13.35 58.84 15.19
CA GLY A 937 -14.71 58.64 14.68
C GLY A 937 -14.73 57.69 13.49
N ALA A 938 -15.78 56.88 13.38
CA ALA A 938 -16.11 56.06 12.23
C ALA A 938 -17.65 55.97 12.17
N THR A 939 -18.26 56.53 11.13
CA THR A 939 -19.72 56.67 11.02
C THR A 939 -20.20 56.44 9.60
N ILE A 940 -21.34 55.75 9.45
CA ILE A 940 -22.11 55.68 8.21
C ILE A 940 -23.10 56.85 8.23
N ASP A 941 -23.24 57.59 7.13
CA ASP A 941 -24.22 58.68 7.02
C ASP A 941 -25.64 58.12 7.15
N PRO A 942 -26.47 58.62 8.10
CA PRO A 942 -27.79 58.05 8.36
C PRO A 942 -28.84 58.37 7.27
N THR A 943 -28.52 59.29 6.36
CA THR A 943 -29.41 59.78 5.30
C THR A 943 -29.20 59.01 4.01
N ASP A 944 -27.95 58.92 3.54
CA ASP A 944 -27.63 58.21 2.29
C ASP A 944 -27.28 56.73 2.50
N LYS A 945 -26.90 56.33 3.73
CA LYS A 945 -26.41 55.01 4.12
C LYS A 945 -25.19 54.48 3.35
N LYS A 946 -24.61 55.26 2.43
CA LYS A 946 -23.50 54.86 1.54
C LYS A 946 -22.19 55.56 1.88
N THR A 947 -22.24 56.75 2.45
CA THR A 947 -21.05 57.51 2.82
C THR A 947 -20.52 57.02 4.17
N ILE A 948 -19.30 56.48 4.20
CA ILE A 948 -18.56 56.19 5.43
C ILE A 948 -17.55 57.33 5.66
N THR A 949 -17.58 57.91 6.85
CA THR A 949 -16.62 58.92 7.30
C THR A 949 -15.79 58.37 8.45
N VAL A 950 -14.47 58.38 8.31
CA VAL A 950 -13.51 58.01 9.35
C VAL A 950 -12.68 59.24 9.68
N THR A 951 -12.60 59.62 10.95
CA THR A 951 -11.76 60.72 11.42
C THR A 951 -10.64 60.19 12.30
N ALA A 952 -9.43 60.71 12.10
CA ALA A 952 -8.28 60.40 12.93
C ALA A 952 -7.52 61.68 13.30
N THR A 953 -7.05 61.74 14.55
CA THR A 953 -6.09 62.77 14.97
C THR A 953 -4.67 62.27 14.70
N VAL A 954 -3.89 63.05 13.96
CA VAL A 954 -2.49 62.78 13.63
C VAL A 954 -1.57 63.71 14.42
N VAL A 955 -0.54 63.15 15.05
CA VAL A 955 0.44 63.88 15.88
C VAL A 955 1.85 63.54 15.42
N GLY A 956 2.56 64.56 14.92
CA GLY A 956 3.90 64.45 14.34
C GLY A 956 4.04 65.30 13.07
N ASN A 957 5.23 65.35 12.48
CA ASN A 957 5.39 65.96 11.15
C ASN A 957 4.68 65.10 10.10
N THR A 958 3.72 65.68 9.38
CA THR A 958 2.91 65.01 8.34
C THR A 958 3.21 65.48 6.92
N ASP A 959 4.10 66.46 6.74
CA ASP A 959 4.38 67.07 5.44
C ASP A 959 4.99 66.04 4.48
N GLY A 960 4.39 65.88 3.31
CA GLY A 960 4.83 64.91 2.29
C GLY A 960 4.60 63.44 2.68
N LYS A 961 3.76 63.16 3.68
CA LYS A 961 3.41 61.78 4.09
C LYS A 961 2.05 61.38 3.56
N VAL A 962 1.91 60.11 3.19
CA VAL A 962 0.63 59.53 2.76
C VAL A 962 -0.15 59.07 3.98
N ALA A 963 -1.32 59.68 4.22
CA ALA A 963 -2.30 59.13 5.14
C ALA A 963 -3.09 58.03 4.44
N THR A 964 -3.09 56.83 5.02
CA THR A 964 -3.80 55.64 4.52
C THR A 964 -4.81 55.19 5.57
N VAL A 965 -6.08 55.06 5.19
CA VAL A 965 -7.10 54.35 5.98
C VAL A 965 -7.25 52.94 5.42
N LYS A 966 -7.31 51.95 6.32
CA LYS A 966 -7.58 50.55 5.99
C LYS A 966 -8.72 50.01 6.85
N PHE A 967 -9.61 49.23 6.26
CA PHE A 967 -10.71 48.52 6.92
C PHE A 967 -10.44 47.01 7.01
N ASP A 968 -10.61 46.43 8.20
CA ASP A 968 -10.42 45.01 8.49
C ASP A 968 -11.64 44.18 8.07
N GLY A 969 -11.67 43.84 6.78
CA GLY A 969 -12.75 43.07 6.17
C GLY A 969 -12.90 41.65 6.72
N GLU A 970 -11.83 40.98 7.14
CA GLU A 970 -11.93 39.61 7.69
C GLU A 970 -12.53 39.62 9.10
N LYS A 971 -12.13 40.57 9.96
CA LYS A 971 -12.78 40.80 11.26
C LYS A 971 -14.25 41.20 11.09
N ASN A 972 -14.55 42.09 10.14
CA ASN A 972 -15.92 42.49 9.85
C ASN A 972 -16.76 41.32 9.31
N LYS A 973 -16.21 40.46 8.46
CA LYS A 973 -16.89 39.29 7.89
C LYS A 973 -17.24 38.23 8.93
N ALA A 974 -16.41 38.08 9.96
CA ALA A 974 -16.71 37.21 11.11
C ALA A 974 -17.82 37.77 12.02
N ALA A 975 -17.87 39.10 12.19
CA ALA A 975 -18.80 39.77 13.09
C ALA A 975 -20.12 40.25 12.44
N LYS A 976 -20.09 40.47 11.12
CA LYS A 976 -21.07 41.23 10.33
C LYS A 976 -21.42 42.60 10.93
N ALA A 977 -20.45 43.31 11.51
CA ALA A 977 -20.72 44.56 12.23
C ALA A 977 -21.12 45.74 11.31
N ILE A 978 -20.58 45.80 10.09
CA ILE A 978 -21.04 46.65 8.98
C ILE A 978 -21.41 45.74 7.81
N ASN A 979 -22.67 45.81 7.38
CA ASN A 979 -23.23 45.01 6.29
C ASN A 979 -24.21 45.84 5.44
N ASP A 980 -24.59 45.35 4.26
CA ASP A 980 -25.72 45.92 3.50
C ASP A 980 -27.07 45.55 4.12
N GLU A 981 -28.17 46.04 3.54
CA GLU A 981 -29.51 45.69 4.02
C GLU A 981 -29.84 44.18 3.92
N ASN A 982 -29.16 43.43 3.04
CA ASN A 982 -29.33 41.99 2.83
C ASN A 982 -28.47 41.13 3.79
N GLY A 983 -27.53 41.74 4.52
CA GLY A 983 -26.65 41.10 5.50
C GLY A 983 -25.33 40.59 4.94
N ASN A 984 -24.88 41.04 3.76
CA ASN A 984 -23.52 40.77 3.26
C ASN A 984 -22.53 41.75 3.90
N ALA A 985 -21.42 41.24 4.43
CA ALA A 985 -20.45 42.06 5.15
C ALA A 985 -19.63 42.92 4.17
N LEU A 986 -19.44 44.20 4.50
CA LEU A 986 -18.55 45.11 3.79
C LEU A 986 -17.14 44.50 3.66
N GLY A 987 -16.58 44.53 2.45
CA GLY A 987 -15.26 43.98 2.13
C GLY A 987 -14.08 44.82 2.64
N GLU A 988 -12.88 44.22 2.65
CA GLU A 988 -11.63 44.93 2.95
C GLU A 988 -11.35 46.02 1.90
N PHE A 989 -10.87 47.18 2.36
CA PHE A 989 -10.39 48.25 1.49
C PHE A 989 -9.23 49.01 2.13
N SER A 990 -8.45 49.69 1.29
CA SER A 990 -7.35 50.56 1.71
C SER A 990 -7.23 51.74 0.75
N TYR A 991 -7.18 52.96 1.28
CA TYR A 991 -7.08 54.19 0.50
C TYR A 991 -6.15 55.20 1.17
N GLY A 992 -5.31 55.87 0.39
CA GLY A 992 -4.45 56.93 0.91
C GLY A 992 -4.18 58.07 -0.05
N LYS A 993 -3.77 59.21 0.52
CA LYS A 993 -3.47 60.49 -0.15
C LYS A 993 -2.37 61.21 0.64
N GLU A 994 -1.53 61.98 -0.04
CA GLU A 994 -0.53 62.85 0.58
C GLU A 994 -1.20 63.98 1.40
N LEU A 995 -0.63 64.30 2.57
CA LEU A 995 -1.16 65.20 3.61
C LEU A 995 -0.60 66.63 3.62
#